data_AF-A0A8J6MMS7-F1
#
_entry.id   AF-A0A8J6MMS7-F1
#
_cell.length_a   1.000
_cell.length_b   1.000
_cell.length_c   1.000
_cell.angle_alpha   90.00
_cell.angle_beta   90.00
_cell.angle_gamma   90.00
#
_symmetry.space_group_name_H-M   'P 1'
#
loop_
_entity.id
_entity.type
_entity.pdbx_description
1 polymer ?
#
loop_
_entity_poly.entity_id
_entity_poly.type
_entity_poly.pdbx_seq_one_letter_code
_entity_poly.pdbx_strand_id
1 'polypeptide(L)'
;MLLLFSFANTGCRRQPVLDLTLETPKGFALDSEGRTTVPPPLSTFATRLDLPGNLTPSATVWLRYTGPADPDLRSLMALHCVNVLRAFQNEKPILSSDQNPFALAPISFATLDTAAPSELYFKVQLSDRGRFDLNCRSLQITSQNKAVWNYIVSSSPVFISGTMISFVGLLGIILSFALVSRTLATFGFMALFGGFYVLSGLDLASSFLNEIANFRFSCMFLILIFYLLFFEDLVGSPRKIARILAGLNLILALTLQTAQLVDPALFQTYFAPQVLPLALIELGLTLILAFEAALRGRPFARTLSFMTATLSVFLGVDIYSHTHTTSGSPLLISPWVFLALLSVTLFRLLTRRFEDQIAIEKNRTNLVGKLNLELVGEVDRRTEDLSRRTMDLEKSSLLLEHRIEALQNQKRIATTVAHNNDQLLQQIVTIKKTLIPEILGQLQKLHDEDTHDPEGLLKLNQKLDRIAALFNRDIGSKSDSAVQIIDLISASKKHQKTLKSAVGGGQMELRISDSFEHWVRTFPARPAQLIVVDEALVESLTRIHEHNPGANVLLVTDQNAESGATYQIAYPMLDQVISLNLPKPILQSLLLTHIIKFASQDIFGIEKYLMWGTSIKERSLNMRNKNVNTWQDFDGSEETGRLAIKPIVVMAETLLAIRSQNRLSSGASDHQTLKQLRHGHDAHVFAVSIDLSGQILSRRDILQFFEQTQDSKSPLNILFQETHAIILNSNGHDRHELIALQFQTVETITKPAFYTFISGHFSTSL
;
A
#
# COMPACT_ATOMS: atom_id res chain seq x y z
N MET A 1 -1.78 -8.14 -37.14
CA MET A 1 -2.08 -7.20 -38.25
C MET A 1 -0.96 -7.15 -39.29
N LEU A 2 0.30 -6.87 -38.92
CA LEU A 2 1.45 -6.87 -39.85
C LEU A 2 1.61 -8.17 -40.66
N LEU A 3 1.49 -9.32 -39.99
CA LEU A 3 1.49 -10.63 -40.63
C LEU A 3 0.29 -10.83 -41.58
N LEU A 4 -0.88 -10.26 -41.25
CA LEU A 4 -2.05 -10.32 -42.14
C LEU A 4 -1.82 -9.50 -43.42
N PHE A 5 -1.11 -8.37 -43.34
CA PHE A 5 -0.72 -7.56 -44.52
C PHE A 5 0.36 -8.24 -45.38
N SER A 6 1.29 -9.00 -44.80
CA SER A 6 2.29 -9.73 -45.57
C SER A 6 1.72 -11.01 -46.22
N PHE A 7 0.81 -11.73 -45.53
CA PHE A 7 0.11 -12.89 -46.11
C PHE A 7 -0.96 -12.49 -47.12
N ALA A 8 -1.54 -11.31 -46.97
CA ALA A 8 -2.40 -10.71 -47.98
C ALA A 8 -1.72 -10.70 -49.36
N ASN A 9 -0.46 -10.25 -49.42
CA ASN A 9 0.25 -9.98 -50.67
C ASN A 9 0.50 -11.23 -51.54
N THR A 10 0.45 -12.44 -50.97
CA THR A 10 0.75 -13.69 -51.69
C THR A 10 -0.49 -14.40 -52.24
N GLY A 11 -1.70 -13.97 -51.88
CA GLY A 11 -2.94 -14.74 -52.13
C GLY A 11 -3.79 -14.36 -53.35
N CYS A 12 -3.47 -13.32 -54.12
CA CYS A 12 -4.43 -12.80 -55.11
C CYS A 12 -4.35 -13.47 -56.51
N ARG A 13 -5.48 -14.07 -56.93
CA ARG A 13 -5.80 -14.42 -58.33
C ARG A 13 -5.45 -13.25 -59.27
N ARG A 14 -4.87 -13.56 -60.44
CA ARG A 14 -4.68 -12.60 -61.55
C ARG A 14 -6.06 -12.11 -62.02
N GLN A 15 -6.51 -10.96 -61.51
CA GLN A 15 -7.64 -10.24 -62.08
C GLN A 15 -7.16 -9.46 -63.33
N PRO A 16 -8.03 -9.23 -64.31
CA PRO A 16 -7.68 -8.41 -65.47
C PRO A 16 -7.31 -6.99 -65.01
N VAL A 17 -6.23 -6.47 -65.59
CA VAL A 17 -5.73 -5.11 -65.38
C VAL A 17 -5.37 -4.57 -66.76
N LEU A 18 -5.93 -3.42 -67.13
CA LEU A 18 -5.55 -2.71 -68.35
C LEU A 18 -4.60 -1.58 -67.96
N ASP A 19 -3.33 -1.68 -68.35
CA ASP A 19 -2.32 -0.66 -68.06
C ASP A 19 -2.20 0.31 -69.24
N LEU A 20 -2.75 1.52 -69.07
CA LEU A 20 -2.78 2.56 -70.10
C LEU A 20 -1.38 3.10 -70.44
N THR A 21 -0.37 2.86 -69.59
CA THR A 21 1.02 3.25 -69.89
C THR A 21 1.66 2.37 -70.95
N LEU A 22 1.15 1.15 -71.14
CA LEU A 22 1.60 0.22 -72.17
C LEU A 22 0.76 0.31 -73.45
N GLU A 23 -0.41 0.92 -73.36
CA GLU A 23 -1.32 1.12 -74.49
C GLU A 23 -0.93 2.32 -75.35
N THR A 24 -1.15 2.19 -76.66
CA THR A 24 -0.93 3.29 -77.60
C THR A 24 -2.16 4.20 -77.66
N PRO A 25 -2.03 5.53 -77.52
CA PRO A 25 -3.15 6.44 -77.70
C PRO A 25 -3.79 6.27 -79.08
N LYS A 26 -5.13 6.25 -79.13
CA LYS A 26 -5.91 6.18 -80.38
C LYS A 26 -5.99 7.52 -81.10
N GLY A 27 -5.61 8.60 -80.45
CA GLY A 27 -5.62 9.93 -81.05
C GLY A 27 -4.94 10.97 -80.17
N PHE A 28 -4.50 12.04 -80.81
CA PHE A 28 -3.81 13.16 -80.20
C PHE A 28 -4.47 14.47 -80.62
N ALA A 29 -4.66 15.41 -79.70
CA ALA A 29 -5.03 16.78 -80.01
C ALA A 29 -4.09 17.76 -79.28
N LEU A 30 -3.32 18.54 -80.05
CA LEU A 30 -2.38 19.52 -79.52
C LEU A 30 -3.13 20.74 -78.97
N ASP A 31 -2.87 21.08 -77.71
CA ASP A 31 -3.28 22.34 -77.09
C ASP A 31 -2.02 23.19 -76.85
N SER A 32 -1.63 23.90 -77.91
CA SER A 32 -0.41 24.71 -77.95
C SER A 32 -0.40 25.85 -76.94
N GLU A 33 -1.59 26.35 -76.57
CA GLU A 33 -1.74 27.44 -75.60
C GLU A 33 -2.02 26.93 -74.17
N GLY A 34 -2.28 25.63 -74.00
CA GLY A 34 -2.63 25.03 -72.71
C GLY A 34 -4.00 25.46 -72.15
N ARG A 35 -4.81 26.19 -72.93
CA ARG A 35 -6.03 26.86 -72.46
C ARG A 35 -7.26 25.97 -72.39
N THR A 36 -7.26 24.83 -73.07
CA THR A 36 -8.45 23.97 -73.14
C THR A 36 -8.70 23.26 -71.81
N THR A 37 -9.88 23.44 -71.23
CA THR A 37 -10.24 22.86 -69.93
C THR A 37 -11.01 21.54 -70.06
N VAL A 38 -11.60 21.29 -71.22
CA VAL A 38 -12.44 20.14 -71.59
C VAL A 38 -11.84 19.49 -72.85
N PRO A 39 -11.93 18.16 -73.01
CA PRO A 39 -11.46 17.49 -74.22
C PRO A 39 -12.13 18.09 -75.48
N PRO A 40 -11.36 18.32 -76.56
CA PRO A 40 -11.92 18.85 -77.80
C PRO A 40 -12.80 17.80 -78.51
N PRO A 41 -13.60 18.20 -79.52
CA PRO A 41 -14.47 17.27 -80.25
C PRO A 41 -13.70 16.12 -80.89
N LEU A 42 -14.31 14.95 -81.04
CA LEU A 42 -13.65 13.75 -81.59
C LEU A 42 -12.97 13.98 -82.94
N SER A 43 -13.52 14.87 -83.77
CA SER A 43 -13.02 15.23 -85.09
C SER A 43 -11.67 15.96 -85.07
N THR A 44 -11.24 16.52 -83.94
CA THR A 44 -9.96 17.23 -83.84
C THR A 44 -8.79 16.31 -83.49
N PHE A 45 -9.05 15.05 -83.12
CA PHE A 45 -8.00 14.10 -82.77
C PHE A 45 -7.37 13.50 -84.03
N ALA A 46 -6.07 13.72 -84.20
CA ALA A 46 -5.28 13.10 -85.25
C ALA A 46 -4.72 11.75 -84.80
N THR A 47 -4.52 10.81 -85.73
CA THR A 47 -3.92 9.50 -85.45
C THR A 47 -2.40 9.58 -85.22
N ARG A 48 -1.77 10.69 -85.63
CA ARG A 48 -0.35 10.98 -85.41
C ARG A 48 -0.21 12.39 -84.85
N LEU A 49 0.74 12.56 -83.94
CA LEU A 49 1.05 13.83 -83.32
C LEU A 49 2.09 14.56 -84.18
N ASP A 50 1.64 15.51 -84.99
CA ASP A 50 2.52 16.41 -85.75
C ASP A 50 2.90 17.61 -84.87
N LEU A 51 4.15 17.64 -84.41
CA LEU A 51 4.63 18.68 -83.51
C LEU A 51 5.17 19.88 -84.29
N PRO A 52 4.73 21.12 -84.00
CA PRO A 52 5.39 22.31 -84.51
C PRO A 52 6.82 22.41 -83.94
N GLY A 53 7.77 22.89 -84.73
CA GLY A 53 9.21 22.83 -84.43
C GLY A 53 9.67 23.54 -83.14
N ASN A 54 8.87 24.47 -82.60
CA ASN A 54 9.11 25.12 -81.31
C ASN A 54 7.86 25.01 -80.44
N LEU A 55 7.91 24.16 -79.42
CA LEU A 55 6.87 24.03 -78.40
C LEU A 55 7.20 24.90 -77.19
N THR A 56 6.19 25.57 -76.64
CA THR A 56 6.33 26.25 -75.34
C THR A 56 6.40 25.21 -74.22
N PRO A 57 7.07 25.50 -73.09
CA PRO A 57 7.08 24.60 -71.92
C PRO A 57 5.69 24.32 -71.34
N SER A 58 4.72 25.19 -71.65
CA SER A 58 3.31 25.07 -71.28
C SER A 58 2.47 24.31 -72.31
N ALA A 59 3.06 23.82 -73.40
CA ALA A 59 2.34 23.05 -74.40
C ALA A 59 1.79 21.76 -73.78
N THR A 60 0.54 21.45 -74.11
CA THR A 60 -0.14 20.26 -73.61
C THR A 60 -0.76 19.50 -74.77
N VAL A 61 -0.98 18.20 -74.58
CA VAL A 61 -1.62 17.33 -75.57
C VAL A 61 -2.73 16.55 -74.89
N TRP A 62 -3.86 16.43 -75.56
CA TRP A 62 -4.90 15.48 -75.17
C TRP A 62 -4.61 14.13 -75.80
N LEU A 63 -4.47 13.11 -74.97
CA LEU A 63 -4.35 11.72 -75.36
C LEU A 63 -5.71 11.04 -75.26
N ARG A 64 -6.16 10.38 -76.32
CA ARG A 64 -7.41 9.60 -76.36
C ARG A 64 -7.12 8.10 -76.24
N TYR A 65 -7.81 7.43 -75.33
CA TYR A 65 -7.79 5.98 -75.14
C TYR A 65 -9.20 5.42 -75.18
N THR A 66 -9.37 4.23 -75.75
CA THR A 66 -10.64 3.51 -75.69
C THR A 66 -10.78 2.86 -74.32
N GLY A 67 -11.90 3.10 -73.63
CA GLY A 67 -12.20 2.45 -72.36
C GLY A 67 -12.37 0.93 -72.51
N PRO A 68 -12.20 0.17 -71.41
CA PRO A 68 -12.36 -1.28 -71.44
C PRO A 68 -13.81 -1.66 -71.76
N ALA A 69 -14.00 -2.69 -72.58
CA ALA A 69 -15.32 -3.28 -72.83
C ALA A 69 -15.81 -4.14 -71.64
N ASP A 70 -14.90 -4.55 -70.76
CA ASP A 70 -15.20 -5.36 -69.58
C ASP A 70 -15.88 -4.51 -68.49
N PRO A 71 -17.14 -4.81 -68.13
CA PRO A 71 -17.87 -4.04 -67.12
C PRO A 71 -17.28 -4.16 -65.71
N ASP A 72 -16.35 -5.09 -65.44
CA ASP A 72 -15.70 -5.22 -64.13
C ASP A 72 -14.55 -4.21 -63.96
N LEU A 73 -14.06 -3.60 -65.04
CA LEU A 73 -12.95 -2.63 -65.05
C LEU A 73 -13.46 -1.19 -64.87
N ARG A 74 -14.02 -0.89 -63.69
CA ARG A 74 -14.67 0.41 -63.38
C ARG A 74 -13.82 1.39 -62.59
N SER A 75 -12.59 1.05 -62.23
CA SER A 75 -11.77 1.90 -61.36
C SER A 75 -10.49 2.29 -62.06
N LEU A 76 -10.33 3.59 -62.32
CA LEU A 76 -9.08 4.18 -62.78
C LEU A 76 -8.19 4.44 -61.57
N MET A 77 -7.00 3.83 -61.58
CA MET A 77 -5.96 4.01 -60.56
C MET A 77 -4.75 4.65 -61.23
N ALA A 78 -4.49 5.91 -60.87
CA ALA A 78 -3.31 6.65 -61.30
C ALA A 78 -2.27 6.68 -60.17
N LEU A 79 -1.07 6.16 -60.43
CA LEU A 79 0.01 6.11 -59.45
C LEU A 79 1.23 6.88 -59.96
N HIS A 80 1.61 7.92 -59.23
CA HIS A 80 2.71 8.84 -59.54
C HIS A 80 2.69 9.36 -60.98
N CYS A 81 1.56 9.93 -61.42
CA CYS A 81 1.47 10.61 -62.71
C CYS A 81 1.96 12.05 -62.58
N VAL A 82 3.13 12.36 -63.14
CA VAL A 82 3.79 13.66 -62.96
C VAL A 82 3.31 14.68 -64.00
N ASN A 83 2.97 14.24 -65.20
CA ASN A 83 2.62 15.14 -66.31
C ASN A 83 1.14 15.06 -66.74
N VAL A 84 0.29 14.35 -66.00
CA VAL A 84 -1.15 14.27 -66.30
C VAL A 84 -1.87 15.39 -65.55
N LEU A 85 -2.40 16.36 -66.29
CA LEU A 85 -3.08 17.54 -65.75
C LEU A 85 -4.56 17.28 -65.45
N ARG A 86 -5.25 16.57 -66.36
CA ARG A 86 -6.69 16.30 -66.27
C ARG A 86 -7.04 14.95 -66.89
N ALA A 87 -8.06 14.28 -66.34
CA ALA A 87 -8.63 13.08 -66.95
C ALA A 87 -10.15 13.20 -67.09
N PHE A 88 -10.67 12.81 -68.25
CA PHE A 88 -12.09 12.84 -68.59
C PHE A 88 -12.56 11.50 -69.15
N GLN A 89 -13.82 11.17 -68.88
CA GLN A 89 -14.55 10.07 -69.49
C GLN A 89 -15.62 10.72 -70.35
N ASN A 90 -15.49 10.60 -71.66
CA ASN A 90 -16.28 11.39 -72.59
C ASN A 90 -16.08 12.89 -72.26
N GLU A 91 -17.13 13.60 -71.86
CA GLU A 91 -17.10 15.01 -71.46
C GLU A 91 -17.09 15.22 -69.93
N LYS A 92 -17.23 14.15 -69.13
CA LYS A 92 -17.28 14.25 -67.67
C LYS A 92 -15.86 14.19 -67.08
N PRO A 93 -15.46 15.13 -66.21
CA PRO A 93 -14.18 15.03 -65.52
C PRO A 93 -14.20 13.83 -64.57
N ILE A 94 -13.21 12.95 -64.71
CA ILE A 94 -12.95 11.81 -63.82
C ILE A 94 -12.01 12.25 -62.70
N LEU A 95 -11.00 13.04 -63.07
CA LEU A 95 -9.99 13.62 -62.18
C LEU A 95 -9.83 15.10 -62.55
N SER A 96 -10.53 15.98 -61.83
CA SER A 96 -10.36 17.43 -61.93
C SER A 96 -9.65 17.95 -60.68
N SER A 97 -8.34 18.19 -60.80
CA SER A 97 -7.66 19.10 -59.88
C SER A 97 -7.95 20.52 -60.36
N ASP A 98 -9.03 21.13 -59.87
CA ASP A 98 -9.32 22.54 -60.17
C ASP A 98 -8.34 23.49 -59.48
N GLN A 99 -7.47 23.01 -58.58
CA GLN A 99 -6.66 23.85 -57.71
C GLN A 99 -5.14 23.72 -57.83
N ASN A 100 -4.59 22.76 -58.59
CA ASN A 100 -3.16 22.81 -58.93
C ASN A 100 -2.80 21.91 -60.14
N PRO A 101 -2.19 22.44 -61.21
CA PRO A 101 -1.83 21.66 -62.39
C PRO A 101 -0.64 20.69 -62.18
N PHE A 102 0.08 20.75 -61.06
CA PHE A 102 1.36 20.05 -60.90
C PHE A 102 1.35 18.71 -60.16
N ALA A 103 0.23 18.20 -59.66
CA ALA A 103 0.19 16.82 -59.14
C ALA A 103 -1.23 16.30 -58.98
N LEU A 104 -1.57 15.23 -59.70
CA LEU A 104 -2.47 14.23 -59.14
C LEU A 104 -1.84 13.73 -57.84
N ALA A 105 -2.66 13.52 -56.80
CA ALA A 105 -2.19 12.87 -55.58
C ALA A 105 -1.39 11.61 -55.95
N PRO A 106 -0.31 11.28 -55.22
CA PRO A 106 0.60 10.17 -55.57
C PRO A 106 -0.13 8.86 -55.86
N ILE A 107 -1.33 8.71 -55.31
CA ILE A 107 -2.32 7.75 -55.77
C ILE A 107 -3.66 8.48 -55.92
N SER A 108 -4.28 8.40 -57.10
CA SER A 108 -5.62 8.94 -57.35
C SER A 108 -6.56 7.83 -57.82
N PHE A 109 -7.76 7.79 -57.24
CA PHE A 109 -8.82 6.86 -57.62
C PHE A 109 -9.96 7.61 -58.24
N ALA A 110 -10.52 7.02 -59.28
CA ALA A 110 -11.79 7.48 -59.79
C ALA A 110 -12.62 6.31 -60.31
N THR A 111 -13.93 6.46 -60.18
CA THR A 111 -14.90 5.50 -60.69
C THR A 111 -15.30 5.91 -62.10
N LEU A 112 -15.21 4.96 -63.02
CA LEU A 112 -15.64 5.11 -64.40
C LEU A 112 -17.13 4.78 -64.50
N ASP A 113 -17.85 5.60 -65.26
CA ASP A 113 -19.22 5.35 -65.69
C ASP A 113 -19.28 4.07 -66.54
N THR A 114 -20.40 3.36 -66.47
CA THR A 114 -20.52 1.95 -66.91
C THR A 114 -21.26 1.80 -68.24
N ALA A 115 -21.72 2.92 -68.80
CA ALA A 115 -22.48 2.94 -70.03
C ALA A 115 -21.56 2.89 -71.27
N ALA A 116 -21.50 1.72 -71.92
CA ALA A 116 -20.90 1.48 -73.25
C ALA A 116 -19.38 1.79 -73.33
N PRO A 117 -18.65 1.44 -74.42
CA PRO A 117 -17.23 1.80 -74.54
C PRO A 117 -17.09 3.33 -74.50
N SER A 118 -16.68 3.84 -73.35
CA SER A 118 -16.44 5.26 -73.14
C SER A 118 -15.02 5.60 -73.57
N GLU A 119 -14.85 6.77 -74.19
CA GLU A 119 -13.51 7.27 -74.50
C GLU A 119 -12.92 7.94 -73.25
N LEU A 120 -11.64 7.69 -73.00
CA LEU A 120 -10.88 8.29 -71.91
C LEU A 120 -9.91 9.31 -72.50
N TYR A 121 -9.92 10.51 -71.94
CA TYR A 121 -9.10 11.62 -72.39
C TYR A 121 -8.18 12.07 -71.28
N PHE A 122 -6.88 12.12 -71.54
CA PHE A 122 -5.87 12.60 -70.61
C PHE A 122 -5.19 13.83 -71.17
N LYS A 123 -5.27 14.96 -70.47
CA LYS A 123 -4.47 16.15 -70.79
C LYS A 123 -3.09 15.98 -70.19
N VAL A 124 -2.06 15.87 -71.02
CA VAL A 124 -0.67 15.72 -70.58
C VAL A 124 0.17 16.93 -70.93
N GLN A 125 1.05 17.32 -70.02
CA GLN A 125 2.13 18.27 -70.29
C GLN A 125 3.35 17.52 -70.87
N LEU A 126 4.18 18.24 -71.62
CA LEU A 126 5.44 17.71 -72.13
C LEU A 126 6.28 17.14 -70.97
N SER A 127 6.64 15.85 -71.05
CA SER A 127 7.46 15.23 -70.02
C SER A 127 8.91 15.73 -70.09
N ASP A 128 9.67 15.53 -69.01
CA ASP A 128 11.11 15.86 -68.96
C ASP A 128 11.93 15.15 -70.05
N ARG A 129 11.37 14.08 -70.65
CA ARG A 129 11.96 13.36 -71.78
C ARG A 129 11.66 14.00 -73.14
N GLY A 130 10.98 15.14 -73.17
CA GLY A 130 10.56 15.84 -74.38
C GLY A 130 9.49 15.08 -75.17
N ARG A 131 8.68 14.25 -74.52
CA ARG A 131 7.61 13.47 -75.17
C ARG A 131 6.25 13.74 -74.51
N PHE A 132 5.18 13.63 -75.29
CA PHE A 132 3.81 13.66 -74.80
C PHE A 132 3.33 12.22 -74.56
N ASP A 133 3.89 11.59 -73.53
CA ASP A 133 3.51 10.26 -73.05
C ASP A 133 2.91 10.35 -71.64
N LEU A 134 2.19 9.33 -71.20
CA LEU A 134 1.76 9.23 -69.80
C LEU A 134 2.99 8.94 -68.93
N ASN A 135 3.59 9.96 -68.30
CA ASN A 135 4.68 9.79 -67.35
C ASN A 135 4.12 9.42 -65.97
N CYS A 136 3.63 8.19 -65.89
CA CYS A 136 3.08 7.56 -64.68
C CYS A 136 3.88 6.32 -64.33
N ARG A 137 4.01 5.99 -63.03
CA ARG A 137 4.55 4.69 -62.62
C ARG A 137 3.59 3.56 -62.97
N SER A 138 2.28 3.80 -62.81
CA SER A 138 1.22 2.93 -63.33
C SER A 138 -0.04 3.75 -63.53
N LEU A 139 -0.73 3.57 -64.65
CA LEU A 139 -2.07 4.11 -64.89
C LEU A 139 -2.97 2.96 -65.32
N GLN A 140 -3.66 2.37 -64.36
CA GLN A 140 -4.35 1.11 -64.55
C GLN A 140 -5.85 1.28 -64.43
N ILE A 141 -6.61 0.64 -65.32
CA ILE A 141 -8.04 0.44 -65.14
C ILE A 141 -8.23 -0.98 -64.62
N THR A 142 -8.86 -1.09 -63.45
CA THR A 142 -9.02 -2.35 -62.74
C THR A 142 -10.36 -2.40 -62.01
N SER A 143 -10.66 -3.53 -61.38
CA SER A 143 -11.84 -3.67 -60.53
C SER A 143 -11.67 -2.84 -59.26
N GLN A 144 -12.78 -2.37 -58.66
CA GLN A 144 -12.72 -1.60 -57.42
C GLN A 144 -11.98 -2.36 -56.31
N ASN A 145 -12.22 -3.67 -56.19
CA ASN A 145 -11.56 -4.53 -55.21
C ASN A 145 -10.04 -4.59 -55.44
N LYS A 146 -9.60 -4.68 -56.71
CA LYS A 146 -8.16 -4.69 -57.03
C LYS A 146 -7.51 -3.33 -56.89
N ALA A 147 -8.23 -2.24 -57.19
CA ALA A 147 -7.76 -0.87 -56.98
C ALA A 147 -7.54 -0.61 -55.48
N VAL A 148 -8.53 -0.93 -54.64
CA VAL A 148 -8.43 -0.85 -53.17
C VAL A 148 -7.31 -1.76 -52.67
N TRP A 149 -7.19 -2.96 -53.22
CA TRP A 149 -6.10 -3.86 -52.85
C TRP A 149 -4.71 -3.30 -53.19
N ASN A 150 -4.52 -2.85 -54.43
CA ASN A 150 -3.26 -2.28 -54.88
C ASN A 150 -2.93 -1.01 -54.08
N TYR A 151 -3.93 -0.20 -53.71
CA TYR A 151 -3.77 0.91 -52.77
C TYR A 151 -3.25 0.43 -51.42
N ILE A 152 -3.92 -0.54 -50.81
CA ILE A 152 -3.58 -1.09 -49.50
C ILE A 152 -2.16 -1.65 -49.53
N VAL A 153 -1.76 -2.34 -50.61
CA VAL A 153 -0.41 -2.89 -50.79
C VAL A 153 0.62 -1.79 -51.04
N SER A 154 0.33 -0.82 -51.91
CA SER A 154 1.26 0.29 -52.19
C SER A 154 1.46 1.20 -50.98
N SER A 155 0.41 1.36 -50.17
CA SER A 155 0.39 2.15 -48.94
C SER A 155 0.76 1.32 -47.71
N SER A 156 0.94 0.01 -47.83
CA SER A 156 1.27 -0.87 -46.69
C SER A 156 2.53 -0.40 -45.96
N PRO A 157 3.63 0.01 -46.62
CA PRO A 157 4.80 0.52 -45.91
C PRO A 157 4.47 1.71 -45.02
N VAL A 158 3.59 2.61 -45.49
CA VAL A 158 3.17 3.81 -44.76
C VAL A 158 2.31 3.42 -43.56
N PHE A 159 1.32 2.53 -43.73
CA PHE A 159 0.49 2.05 -42.62
C PHE A 159 1.31 1.32 -41.56
N ILE A 160 2.23 0.47 -41.99
CA ILE A 160 3.13 -0.26 -41.10
C ILE A 160 3.97 0.73 -40.29
N SER A 161 4.56 1.72 -40.97
CA SER A 161 5.38 2.75 -40.33
C SER A 161 4.58 3.59 -39.35
N GLY A 162 3.37 4.04 -39.73
CA GLY A 162 2.48 4.78 -38.83
C GLY A 162 2.06 3.96 -37.61
N THR A 163 1.77 2.66 -37.79
CA THR A 163 1.44 1.74 -36.68
C THR A 163 2.63 1.60 -35.73
N MET A 164 3.82 1.41 -36.27
CA MET A 164 5.06 1.27 -35.52
C MET A 164 5.40 2.53 -34.74
N ILE A 165 5.32 3.70 -35.38
CA ILE A 165 5.54 5.00 -34.73
C ILE A 165 4.50 5.26 -33.63
N SER A 166 3.23 4.90 -33.87
CA SER A 166 2.17 5.02 -32.87
C SER A 166 2.42 4.11 -31.66
N PHE A 167 2.82 2.87 -31.91
CA PHE A 167 3.17 1.91 -30.86
C PHE A 167 4.36 2.40 -30.02
N VAL A 168 5.39 2.92 -30.69
CA VAL A 168 6.52 3.60 -30.06
C VAL A 168 6.08 4.77 -29.18
N GLY A 169 5.18 5.61 -29.69
CA GLY A 169 4.63 6.73 -28.95
C GLY A 169 3.88 6.29 -27.71
N LEU A 170 3.00 5.31 -27.85
CA LEU A 170 2.26 4.71 -26.74
C LEU A 170 3.20 4.10 -25.69
N LEU A 171 4.21 3.34 -26.12
CA LEU A 171 5.21 2.74 -25.23
C LEU A 171 6.01 3.83 -24.50
N GLY A 172 6.38 4.91 -25.19
CA GLY A 172 7.03 6.08 -24.59
C GLY A 172 6.17 6.73 -23.52
N ILE A 173 4.87 6.90 -23.76
CA ILE A 173 3.92 7.44 -22.78
C ILE A 173 3.82 6.50 -21.56
N ILE A 174 3.63 5.20 -21.75
CA ILE A 174 3.54 4.22 -20.66
C ILE A 174 4.83 4.23 -19.82
N LEU A 175 5.98 4.19 -20.47
CA LEU A 175 7.27 4.23 -19.79
C LEU A 175 7.50 5.58 -19.08
N SER A 176 6.91 6.67 -19.58
CA SER A 176 7.03 7.97 -18.92
C SER A 176 6.37 8.00 -17.55
N PHE A 177 5.27 7.27 -17.37
CA PHE A 177 4.61 7.09 -16.07
C PHE A 177 5.44 6.20 -15.15
N ALA A 178 6.01 5.12 -15.67
CA ALA A 178 6.87 4.23 -14.88
C ALA A 178 8.18 4.90 -14.43
N LEU A 179 8.73 5.80 -15.26
CA LEU A 179 10.03 6.44 -15.03
C LEU A 179 9.94 7.89 -14.52
N VAL A 180 8.73 8.45 -14.41
CA VAL A 180 8.46 9.86 -14.06
C VAL A 180 9.28 10.84 -14.91
N SER A 181 9.34 10.60 -16.22
CA SER A 181 10.13 11.40 -17.16
C SER A 181 9.25 12.25 -18.07
N ARG A 182 9.34 13.57 -17.93
CA ARG A 182 8.59 14.53 -18.78
C ARG A 182 9.05 14.48 -20.24
N THR A 183 10.34 14.30 -20.50
CA THR A 183 10.89 14.24 -21.86
C THR A 183 10.43 12.99 -22.60
N LEU A 184 10.34 11.86 -21.90
CA LEU A 184 9.80 10.62 -22.48
C LEU A 184 8.30 10.73 -22.77
N ALA A 185 7.55 11.43 -21.91
CA ALA A 185 6.13 11.71 -22.15
C ALA A 185 5.95 12.58 -23.41
N THR A 186 6.70 13.69 -23.53
CA THR A 186 6.61 14.58 -24.70
C THR A 186 7.00 13.88 -25.99
N PHE A 187 8.07 13.08 -25.97
CA PHE A 187 8.46 12.26 -27.10
C PHE A 187 7.35 11.25 -27.46
N GLY A 188 6.81 10.57 -26.46
CA GLY A 188 5.73 9.59 -26.63
C GLY A 188 4.48 10.19 -27.26
N PHE A 189 4.03 11.36 -26.79
CA PHE A 189 2.89 12.07 -27.37
C PHE A 189 3.14 12.52 -28.81
N MET A 190 4.32 13.05 -29.11
CA MET A 190 4.64 13.51 -30.46
C MET A 190 4.80 12.36 -31.45
N ALA A 191 5.43 11.26 -31.03
CA ALA A 191 5.49 10.05 -31.84
C ALA A 191 4.09 9.46 -32.03
N LEU A 192 3.25 9.40 -30.99
CA LEU A 192 1.88 8.91 -31.11
C LEU A 192 1.06 9.77 -32.09
N PHE A 193 1.18 11.09 -31.99
CA PHE A 193 0.51 12.02 -32.91
C PHE A 193 1.02 11.88 -34.35
N GLY A 194 2.34 11.82 -34.54
CA GLY A 194 2.95 11.58 -35.86
C GLY A 194 2.54 10.23 -36.45
N GLY A 195 2.45 9.19 -35.63
CA GLY A 195 2.00 7.86 -36.02
C GLY A 195 0.52 7.82 -36.42
N PHE A 196 -0.36 8.42 -35.61
CA PHE A 196 -1.78 8.56 -35.96
C PHE A 196 -1.98 9.40 -37.22
N TYR A 197 -1.18 10.45 -37.40
CA TYR A 197 -1.21 11.24 -38.62
C TYR A 197 -0.87 10.38 -39.84
N VAL A 198 0.23 9.61 -39.78
CA VAL A 198 0.62 8.68 -40.85
C VAL A 198 -0.45 7.61 -41.10
N LEU A 199 -1.11 7.10 -40.03
CA LEU A 199 -2.17 6.09 -40.10
C LEU A 199 -3.51 6.60 -40.61
N SER A 200 -3.87 7.85 -40.29
CA SER A 200 -5.15 8.46 -40.66
C SER A 200 -5.34 8.57 -42.17
N GLY A 201 -4.31 8.20 -42.94
CA GLY A 201 -4.28 8.31 -44.38
C GLY A 201 -4.10 9.78 -44.70
N LEU A 202 -3.05 10.10 -45.44
CA LEU A 202 -2.86 11.46 -45.92
C LEU A 202 -4.01 11.97 -46.79
N ASP A 203 -4.97 11.12 -47.14
CA ASP A 203 -6.17 11.47 -47.90
C ASP A 203 -7.25 12.19 -47.08
N LEU A 204 -7.27 12.02 -45.74
CA LEU A 204 -8.19 12.77 -44.88
C LEU A 204 -7.59 14.13 -44.46
N ALA A 205 -6.26 14.19 -44.33
CA ALA A 205 -5.53 15.44 -44.15
C ALA A 205 -5.38 16.23 -45.46
N SER A 206 -5.31 15.58 -46.64
CA SER A 206 -5.24 16.25 -47.94
C SER A 206 -6.50 17.05 -48.27
N SER A 207 -7.66 16.62 -47.75
CA SER A 207 -8.89 17.41 -47.79
C SER A 207 -8.83 18.69 -46.97
N PHE A 208 -7.87 18.83 -46.04
CA PHE A 208 -7.71 20.02 -45.19
C PHE A 208 -6.39 20.78 -45.40
N LEU A 209 -5.35 20.16 -45.97
CA LEU A 209 -4.01 20.72 -46.16
C LEU A 209 -3.54 20.43 -47.59
N ASN A 210 -3.52 21.46 -48.43
CA ASN A 210 -3.25 21.38 -49.87
C ASN A 210 -1.86 20.83 -50.26
N GLU A 211 -0.92 20.63 -49.32
CA GLU A 211 0.44 20.12 -49.63
C GLU A 211 0.96 19.08 -48.62
N ILE A 212 0.62 17.82 -48.90
CA ILE A 212 0.99 16.61 -48.15
C ILE A 212 2.50 16.44 -47.92
N ALA A 213 3.33 16.69 -48.93
CA ALA A 213 4.77 16.41 -48.88
C ALA A 213 5.49 17.26 -47.81
N ASN A 214 4.99 18.48 -47.60
CA ASN A 214 5.69 19.46 -46.80
C ASN A 214 5.31 19.41 -45.32
N PHE A 215 4.06 19.05 -44.99
CA PHE A 215 3.71 18.75 -43.60
C PHE A 215 4.46 17.52 -43.06
N ARG A 216 4.66 16.49 -43.89
CA ARG A 216 5.52 15.33 -43.54
C ARG A 216 6.93 15.78 -43.18
N PHE A 217 7.45 16.76 -43.91
CA PHE A 217 8.77 17.33 -43.68
C PHE A 217 8.83 18.10 -42.35
N SER A 218 7.85 18.95 -42.05
CA SER A 218 7.74 19.63 -40.75
C SER A 218 7.62 18.66 -39.57
N CYS A 219 6.85 17.57 -39.71
CA CYS A 219 6.75 16.52 -38.68
C CYS A 219 8.09 15.82 -38.43
N MET A 220 8.86 15.51 -39.48
CA MET A 220 10.19 14.91 -39.32
C MET A 220 11.15 15.84 -38.57
N PHE A 221 11.12 17.14 -38.86
CA PHE A 221 11.90 18.13 -38.13
C PHE A 221 11.49 18.24 -36.65
N LEU A 222 10.18 18.25 -36.37
CA LEU A 222 9.68 18.22 -34.99
C LEU A 222 10.15 16.98 -34.23
N ILE A 223 10.05 15.79 -34.84
CA ILE A 223 10.53 14.54 -34.24
C ILE A 223 12.04 14.62 -33.96
N LEU A 224 12.83 15.19 -34.87
CA LEU A 224 14.27 15.38 -34.68
C LEU A 224 14.60 16.34 -33.53
N ILE A 225 13.86 17.44 -33.39
CA ILE A 225 14.00 18.38 -32.27
C ILE A 225 13.76 17.67 -30.93
N PHE A 226 12.68 16.90 -30.82
CA PHE A 226 12.39 16.15 -29.59
C PHE A 226 13.39 15.03 -29.34
N TYR A 227 13.91 14.40 -30.38
CA TYR A 227 14.99 13.41 -30.27
C TYR A 227 16.27 14.03 -29.70
N LEU A 228 16.67 15.22 -30.17
CA LEU A 228 17.87 15.91 -29.67
C LEU A 228 17.72 16.35 -28.21
N LEU A 229 16.53 16.82 -27.82
CA LEU A 229 16.22 17.15 -26.42
C LEU A 229 16.26 15.90 -25.53
N PHE A 230 15.70 14.80 -26.01
CA PHE A 230 15.75 13.50 -25.33
C PHE A 230 17.19 12.99 -25.19
N PHE A 231 18.01 13.13 -26.24
CA PHE A 231 19.42 12.74 -26.23
C PHE A 231 20.22 13.52 -25.19
N GLU A 232 19.98 14.83 -25.02
CA GLU A 232 20.67 15.63 -24.00
C GLU A 232 20.36 15.15 -22.58
N ASP A 233 19.08 14.94 -22.28
CA ASP A 233 18.60 14.42 -20.98
C ASP A 233 19.23 13.05 -20.66
N LEU A 234 19.38 12.21 -21.67
CA LEU A 234 19.96 10.87 -21.57
C LEU A 234 21.46 10.86 -21.34
N VAL A 235 22.19 11.70 -22.08
CA VAL A 235 23.65 11.76 -22.02
C VAL A 235 24.11 12.53 -20.77
N GLY A 236 23.30 13.47 -20.29
CA GLY A 236 23.63 14.34 -19.16
C GLY A 236 24.83 15.22 -19.49
N SER A 237 24.89 15.75 -20.71
CA SER A 237 25.97 16.64 -21.15
C SER A 237 25.92 17.95 -20.36
N PRO A 238 27.03 18.40 -19.73
CA PRO A 238 27.07 19.71 -19.08
C PRO A 238 27.06 20.87 -20.09
N ARG A 239 27.44 20.59 -21.35
CA ARG A 239 27.39 21.58 -22.43
C ARG A 239 26.02 21.47 -23.11
N LYS A 240 25.23 22.54 -23.00
CA LYS A 240 23.88 22.70 -23.59
C LYS A 240 23.87 22.77 -25.15
N ILE A 241 24.83 22.11 -25.80
CA ILE A 241 25.03 22.17 -27.26
C ILE A 241 23.84 21.54 -27.98
N ALA A 242 23.32 20.41 -27.48
CA ALA A 242 22.15 19.76 -28.04
C ALA A 242 20.88 20.64 -27.98
N ARG A 243 20.67 21.36 -26.88
CA ARG A 243 19.61 22.39 -26.75
C ARG A 243 19.74 23.53 -27.75
N ILE A 244 20.97 24.00 -28.01
CA ILE A 244 21.21 25.05 -29.02
C ILE A 244 20.88 24.52 -30.42
N LEU A 245 21.33 23.30 -30.74
CA LEU A 245 20.98 22.62 -32.00
C LEU A 245 19.48 22.39 -32.14
N ALA A 246 18.80 21.92 -31.10
CA ALA A 246 17.35 21.75 -31.09
C ALA A 246 16.62 23.08 -31.33
N GLY A 247 17.09 24.17 -30.73
CA GLY A 247 16.57 25.52 -30.97
C GLY A 247 16.80 26.00 -32.41
N LEU A 248 17.97 25.71 -32.99
CA LEU A 248 18.31 26.08 -34.36
C LEU A 248 17.47 25.28 -35.37
N ASN A 249 17.28 23.98 -35.14
CA ASN A 249 16.40 23.12 -35.93
C ASN A 249 14.93 23.56 -35.85
N LEU A 250 14.48 24.06 -34.69
CA LEU A 250 13.13 24.63 -34.55
C LEU A 250 12.96 25.90 -35.38
N ILE A 251 13.94 26.81 -35.33
CA ILE A 251 13.92 28.04 -36.13
C ILE A 251 13.91 27.68 -37.62
N LEU A 252 14.75 26.74 -38.03
CA LEU A 252 14.83 26.28 -39.42
C LEU A 252 13.52 25.63 -39.88
N ALA A 253 12.91 24.78 -39.06
CA ALA A 253 11.64 24.15 -39.39
C ALA A 253 10.53 25.20 -39.57
N LEU A 254 10.49 26.21 -38.70
CA LEU A 254 9.55 27.32 -38.79
C LEU A 254 9.81 28.20 -40.02
N THR A 255 11.07 28.49 -40.37
CA THR A 255 11.40 29.30 -41.55
C THR A 255 11.06 28.56 -42.85
N LEU A 256 11.34 27.26 -42.93
CA LEU A 256 10.97 26.44 -44.09
C LEU A 256 9.44 26.36 -44.24
N GLN A 257 8.73 26.17 -43.13
CA GLN A 257 7.27 26.09 -43.14
C GLN A 257 6.61 27.44 -43.48
N THR A 258 7.13 28.54 -42.95
CA THR A 258 6.64 29.89 -43.28
C THR A 258 6.96 30.28 -44.72
N ALA A 259 8.16 30.01 -45.22
CA ALA A 259 8.53 30.29 -46.62
C ALA A 259 7.58 29.57 -47.59
N GLN A 260 7.24 28.32 -47.28
CA GLN A 260 6.30 27.53 -48.08
C GLN A 260 4.85 28.03 -47.99
N LEU A 261 4.38 28.40 -46.79
CA LEU A 261 3.03 28.96 -46.60
C LEU A 261 2.83 30.30 -47.32
N VAL A 262 3.90 31.08 -47.43
CA VAL A 262 3.87 32.40 -48.08
C VAL A 262 3.99 32.27 -49.60
N ASP A 263 4.93 31.45 -50.10
CA ASP A 263 5.12 31.24 -51.54
C ASP A 263 5.71 29.84 -51.84
N PRO A 264 4.88 28.88 -52.29
CA PRO A 264 5.32 27.53 -52.64
C PRO A 264 6.36 27.49 -53.78
N ALA A 265 6.28 28.42 -54.73
CA ALA A 265 7.21 28.48 -55.86
C ALA A 265 8.59 28.96 -55.40
N LEU A 266 8.63 29.90 -54.46
CA LEU A 266 9.86 30.38 -53.84
C LEU A 266 10.51 29.29 -52.97
N PHE A 267 9.70 28.50 -52.25
CA PHE A 267 10.18 27.31 -51.53
C PHE A 267 10.83 26.29 -52.46
N GLN A 268 10.13 25.88 -53.53
CA GLN A 268 10.66 24.92 -54.50
C GLN A 268 11.94 25.41 -55.18
N THR A 269 12.00 26.69 -55.53
CA THR A 269 13.13 27.24 -56.31
C THR A 269 14.37 27.46 -55.45
N TYR A 270 14.21 27.98 -54.22
CA TYR A 270 15.34 28.46 -53.41
C TYR A 270 15.64 27.57 -52.20
N PHE A 271 14.62 26.99 -51.56
CA PHE A 271 14.78 26.28 -50.29
C PHE A 271 14.88 24.77 -50.48
N ALA A 272 14.05 24.17 -51.33
CA ALA A 272 14.07 22.73 -51.58
C ALA A 272 15.44 22.17 -52.01
N PRO A 273 16.24 22.87 -52.85
CA PRO A 273 17.59 22.40 -53.18
C PRO A 273 18.56 22.44 -51.99
N GLN A 274 18.33 23.34 -51.02
CA GLN A 274 19.20 23.56 -49.85
C GLN A 274 18.86 22.63 -48.68
N VAL A 275 17.68 22.01 -48.70
CA VAL A 275 17.22 21.05 -47.69
C VAL A 275 18.16 19.86 -47.54
N LEU A 276 18.62 19.27 -48.66
CA LEU A 276 19.53 18.13 -48.63
C LEU A 276 20.89 18.49 -47.98
N PRO A 277 21.59 19.56 -48.41
CA PRO A 277 22.78 20.05 -47.73
C PRO A 277 22.58 20.28 -46.23
N LEU A 278 21.47 20.91 -45.84
CA LEU A 278 21.19 21.20 -44.44
C LEU A 278 20.97 19.93 -43.61
N ALA A 279 20.19 18.98 -44.15
CA ALA A 279 19.98 17.70 -43.50
C ALA A 279 21.30 16.94 -43.30
N LEU A 280 22.20 16.97 -44.29
CA LEU A 280 23.54 16.36 -44.18
C LEU A 280 24.44 17.07 -43.15
N ILE A 281 24.36 18.39 -43.03
CA ILE A 281 25.09 19.16 -42.02
C ILE A 281 24.59 18.80 -40.61
N GLU A 282 23.27 18.78 -40.41
CA GLU A 282 22.67 18.35 -39.14
C GLU A 282 23.05 16.91 -38.80
N LEU A 283 23.05 16.03 -39.81
CA LEU A 283 23.49 14.65 -39.65
C LEU A 283 24.92 14.56 -39.13
N GLY A 284 25.83 15.32 -39.74
CA GLY A 284 27.23 15.38 -39.34
C GLY A 284 27.41 15.90 -37.92
N LEU A 285 26.69 16.97 -37.56
CA LEU A 285 26.70 17.53 -36.20
C LEU A 285 26.18 16.53 -35.17
N THR A 286 25.10 15.80 -35.50
CA THR A 286 24.53 14.77 -34.63
C THR A 286 25.51 13.60 -34.43
N LEU A 287 26.20 13.19 -35.50
CA LEU A 287 27.27 12.19 -35.48
C LEU A 287 28.46 12.62 -34.60
N ILE A 288 28.89 13.88 -34.70
CA ILE A 288 29.97 14.43 -33.87
C ILE A 288 29.57 14.40 -32.39
N LEU A 289 28.36 14.84 -32.05
CA LEU A 289 27.85 14.80 -30.68
C LEU A 289 27.71 13.38 -30.14
N ALA A 290 27.22 12.47 -30.99
CA ALA A 290 27.19 11.05 -30.67
C ALA A 290 28.61 10.56 -30.35
N PHE A 291 29.58 10.80 -31.23
CA PHE A 291 30.95 10.34 -31.05
C PHE A 291 31.61 10.92 -29.79
N GLU A 292 31.41 12.21 -29.50
CA GLU A 292 31.86 12.84 -28.26
C GLU A 292 31.26 12.15 -27.02
N ALA A 293 29.95 11.81 -27.06
CA ALA A 293 29.29 11.08 -26.00
C ALA A 293 29.84 9.66 -25.82
N ALA A 294 30.21 8.97 -26.92
CA ALA A 294 30.86 7.67 -26.88
C ALA A 294 32.29 7.72 -26.28
N LEU A 295 33.07 8.74 -26.63
CA LEU A 295 34.44 8.92 -26.16
C LEU A 295 34.50 9.15 -24.65
N ARG A 296 33.49 9.79 -24.05
CA ARG A 296 33.41 10.05 -22.59
C ARG A 296 33.20 8.80 -21.72
N GLY A 297 33.26 7.60 -22.29
CA GLY A 297 33.46 6.36 -21.53
C GLY A 297 32.26 5.82 -20.78
N ARG A 298 31.06 6.42 -20.90
CA ARG A 298 29.84 5.83 -20.34
C ARG A 298 29.37 4.71 -21.29
N PRO A 299 29.29 3.44 -20.86
CA PRO A 299 28.92 2.32 -21.73
C PRO A 299 27.57 2.55 -22.40
N PHE A 300 26.64 3.16 -21.66
CA PHE A 300 25.34 3.58 -22.17
C PHE A 300 25.43 4.64 -23.28
N ALA A 301 26.27 5.66 -23.11
CA ALA A 301 26.46 6.72 -24.12
C ALA A 301 27.13 6.19 -25.39
N ARG A 302 28.02 5.20 -25.28
CA ARG A 302 28.63 4.50 -26.44
C ARG A 302 27.59 3.76 -27.27
N THR A 303 26.72 2.99 -26.63
CA THR A 303 25.66 2.27 -27.35
C THR A 303 24.68 3.24 -28.00
N LEU A 304 24.23 4.26 -27.27
CA LEU A 304 23.33 5.28 -27.80
C LEU A 304 23.95 6.07 -28.96
N SER A 305 25.24 6.38 -28.87
CA SER A 305 25.99 7.05 -29.93
C SER A 305 26.09 6.21 -31.20
N PHE A 306 26.50 4.95 -31.07
CA PHE A 306 26.59 4.04 -32.22
C PHE A 306 25.23 3.89 -32.90
N MET A 307 24.18 3.81 -32.07
CA MET A 307 22.80 3.76 -32.52
C MET A 307 22.38 5.04 -33.25
N THR A 308 22.64 6.21 -32.69
CA THR A 308 22.35 7.51 -33.32
C THR A 308 23.11 7.66 -34.63
N ALA A 309 24.39 7.26 -34.67
CA ALA A 309 25.22 7.27 -35.87
C ALA A 309 24.64 6.37 -36.97
N THR A 310 24.16 5.18 -36.59
CA THR A 310 23.51 4.25 -37.53
C THR A 310 22.22 4.84 -38.07
N LEU A 311 21.36 5.40 -37.21
CA LEU A 311 20.13 6.08 -37.61
C LEU A 311 20.41 7.21 -38.59
N SER A 312 21.43 8.01 -38.28
CA SER A 312 21.88 9.11 -39.11
C SER A 312 22.27 8.64 -40.51
N VAL A 313 23.09 7.60 -40.64
CA VAL A 313 23.47 7.06 -41.95
C VAL A 313 22.26 6.61 -42.75
N PHE A 314 21.31 5.90 -42.13
CA PHE A 314 20.09 5.46 -42.81
C PHE A 314 19.17 6.62 -43.21
N LEU A 315 19.02 7.64 -42.37
CA LEU A 315 18.32 8.89 -42.73
C LEU A 315 18.98 9.57 -43.93
N GLY A 316 20.31 9.63 -43.96
CA GLY A 316 21.05 10.20 -45.10
C GLY A 316 20.80 9.44 -46.41
N VAL A 317 20.83 8.10 -46.36
CA VAL A 317 20.51 7.25 -47.52
C VAL A 317 19.07 7.46 -47.98
N ASP A 318 18.13 7.55 -47.05
CA ASP A 318 16.72 7.75 -47.35
C ASP A 318 16.45 9.13 -47.97
N ILE A 319 17.04 10.20 -47.42
CA ILE A 319 16.93 11.56 -47.99
C ILE A 319 17.61 11.63 -49.38
N TYR A 320 18.77 11.00 -49.54
CA TYR A 320 19.44 10.90 -50.83
C TYR A 320 18.58 10.17 -51.86
N SER A 321 18.00 9.04 -51.49
CA SER A 321 17.08 8.29 -52.38
C SER A 321 15.88 9.15 -52.76
N HIS A 322 15.24 9.83 -51.81
CA HIS A 322 14.06 10.64 -52.07
C HIS A 322 14.33 11.82 -53.02
N THR A 323 15.53 12.42 -52.92
CA THR A 323 15.92 13.57 -53.74
C THR A 323 16.42 13.19 -55.12
N HIS A 324 17.03 12.00 -55.28
CA HIS A 324 17.68 11.60 -56.54
C HIS A 324 16.95 10.51 -57.33
N THR A 325 16.09 9.72 -56.68
CA THR A 325 15.24 8.76 -57.41
C THR A 325 13.90 9.43 -57.72
N THR A 326 13.70 9.79 -59.00
CA THR A 326 12.42 10.26 -59.55
C THR A 326 11.28 9.25 -59.36
N SER A 327 11.61 7.99 -59.08
CA SER A 327 10.66 7.04 -58.53
C SER A 327 10.39 7.40 -57.07
N GLY A 328 9.26 8.04 -56.78
CA GLY A 328 8.77 8.37 -55.44
C GLY A 328 8.49 7.14 -54.56
N SER A 329 9.46 6.23 -54.41
CA SER A 329 9.38 5.11 -53.49
C SER A 329 9.22 5.67 -52.08
N PRO A 330 8.15 5.31 -51.36
CA PRO A 330 7.96 5.76 -49.99
C PRO A 330 9.12 5.25 -49.15
N LEU A 331 9.66 6.13 -48.29
CA LEU A 331 10.71 5.88 -47.29
C LEU A 331 10.46 4.53 -46.59
N LEU A 332 11.15 3.49 -47.05
CA LEU A 332 10.87 2.10 -46.65
C LEU A 332 11.81 1.62 -45.55
N ILE A 333 12.95 2.28 -45.33
CA ILE A 333 14.01 1.80 -44.44
C ILE A 333 14.01 2.57 -43.10
N SER A 334 13.82 3.89 -43.13
CA SER A 334 13.78 4.79 -41.96
C SER A 334 12.92 4.30 -40.79
N PRO A 335 11.67 3.84 -40.98
CA PRO A 335 10.78 3.54 -39.86
C PRO A 335 11.19 2.29 -39.08
N TRP A 336 11.74 1.29 -39.76
CA TRP A 336 12.22 0.04 -39.14
C TRP A 336 13.52 0.24 -38.38
N VAL A 337 14.43 1.02 -38.97
CA VAL A 337 15.68 1.41 -38.33
C VAL A 337 15.38 2.24 -37.08
N PHE A 338 14.49 3.23 -37.17
CA PHE A 338 14.03 4.02 -36.02
C PHE A 338 13.39 3.15 -34.93
N LEU A 339 12.52 2.19 -35.30
CA LEU A 339 11.90 1.28 -34.34
C LEU A 339 12.93 0.39 -33.63
N ALA A 340 13.84 -0.24 -34.37
CA ALA A 340 14.88 -1.10 -33.81
C ALA A 340 15.77 -0.31 -32.84
N LEU A 341 16.12 0.92 -33.23
CA LEU A 341 16.93 1.83 -32.43
C LEU A 341 16.23 2.26 -31.16
N LEU A 342 14.98 2.69 -31.24
CA LEU A 342 14.22 3.06 -30.06
C LEU A 342 14.04 1.86 -29.13
N SER A 343 13.74 0.68 -29.69
CA SER A 343 13.58 -0.55 -28.91
C SER A 343 14.83 -0.87 -28.09
N VAL A 344 16.00 -0.80 -28.72
CA VAL A 344 17.29 -1.01 -28.03
C VAL A 344 17.57 0.10 -27.02
N THR A 345 17.22 1.35 -27.34
CA THR A 345 17.43 2.50 -26.45
C THR A 345 16.56 2.40 -25.19
N LEU A 346 15.29 2.06 -25.35
CA LEU A 346 14.35 1.82 -24.26
C LEU A 346 14.75 0.60 -23.44
N PHE A 347 15.15 -0.50 -24.08
CA PHE A 347 15.65 -1.68 -23.40
C PHE A 347 16.86 -1.34 -22.52
N ARG A 348 17.85 -0.62 -23.07
CA ARG A 348 19.05 -0.21 -22.31
C ARG A 348 18.72 0.77 -21.18
N LEU A 349 17.78 1.69 -21.39
CA LEU A 349 17.29 2.61 -20.35
C LEU A 349 16.66 1.84 -19.18
N LEU A 350 15.81 0.85 -19.51
CA LEU A 350 15.21 -0.04 -18.53
C LEU A 350 16.29 -0.83 -17.77
N THR A 351 17.24 -1.45 -18.49
CA THR A 351 18.35 -2.19 -17.85
C THR A 351 19.14 -1.31 -16.88
N ARG A 352 19.50 -0.09 -17.29
CA ARG A 352 20.25 0.84 -16.42
C ARG A 352 19.46 1.23 -15.18
N ARG A 353 18.14 1.46 -15.32
CA ARG A 353 17.29 1.76 -14.16
C ARG A 353 17.16 0.57 -13.21
N PHE A 354 17.07 -0.64 -13.74
CA PHE A 354 17.14 -1.86 -12.92
C PHE A 354 18.49 -1.96 -12.19
N GLU A 355 19.61 -1.70 -12.86
CA GLU A 355 20.93 -1.67 -12.22
C GLU A 355 21.03 -0.61 -11.11
N ASP A 356 20.53 0.60 -11.36
CA ASP A 356 20.50 1.68 -10.36
C ASP A 356 19.59 1.32 -9.18
N GLN A 357 18.42 0.70 -9.42
CA GLN A 357 17.54 0.23 -8.35
C GLN A 357 18.18 -0.88 -7.53
N ILE A 358 18.82 -1.87 -8.17
CA ILE A 358 19.58 -2.93 -7.50
C ILE A 358 20.72 -2.33 -6.66
N ALA A 359 21.41 -1.30 -7.17
CA ALA A 359 22.47 -0.63 -6.42
C ALA A 359 21.93 0.14 -5.20
N ILE A 360 20.79 0.82 -5.34
CA ILE A 360 20.11 1.51 -4.24
C ILE A 360 19.61 0.50 -3.19
N GLU A 361 19.00 -0.61 -3.62
CA GLU A 361 18.56 -1.69 -2.73
C GLU A 361 19.75 -2.32 -2.01
N LYS A 362 20.85 -2.61 -2.71
CA LYS A 362 22.09 -3.13 -2.10
C LYS A 362 22.68 -2.16 -1.08
N ASN A 363 22.66 -0.86 -1.36
CA ASN A 363 23.07 0.15 -0.39
C ASN A 363 22.13 0.21 0.82
N ARG A 364 20.81 0.09 0.60
CA ARG A 364 19.81 0.03 1.67
C ARG A 364 19.98 -1.21 2.53
N THR A 365 20.20 -2.39 1.95
CA THR A 365 20.46 -3.63 2.71
C THR A 365 21.76 -3.55 3.48
N ASN A 366 22.81 -2.95 2.91
CA ASN A 366 24.07 -2.73 3.62
C ASN A 366 23.92 -1.75 4.79
N LEU A 367 23.12 -0.68 4.62
CA LEU A 367 22.82 0.28 5.68
C LEU A 367 22.01 -0.37 6.81
N VAL A 368 20.97 -1.13 6.47
CA VAL A 368 20.17 -1.90 7.44
C VAL A 368 21.03 -2.93 8.16
N GLY A 369 21.94 -3.61 7.46
CA GLY A 369 22.89 -4.54 8.07
C GLY A 369 23.82 -3.86 9.06
N LYS A 370 24.34 -2.67 8.74
CA LYS A 370 25.15 -1.87 9.68
C LYS A 370 24.34 -1.42 10.91
N LEU A 371 23.12 -0.92 10.71
CA LEU A 371 22.24 -0.50 11.80
C LEU A 371 21.84 -1.68 12.70
N ASN A 372 21.60 -2.86 12.13
CA ASN A 372 21.33 -4.06 12.92
C ASN A 372 22.55 -4.49 13.75
N LEU A 373 23.76 -4.43 13.21
CA LEU A 373 24.98 -4.72 13.97
C LEU A 373 25.19 -3.71 15.11
N GLU A 374 24.92 -2.43 14.87
CA GLU A 374 24.97 -1.39 15.90
C GLU A 374 23.91 -1.61 16.98
N LEU A 375 22.69 -1.98 16.59
CA LEU A 375 21.62 -2.30 17.51
C LEU A 375 21.93 -3.53 18.36
N VAL A 376 22.53 -4.58 17.77
CA VAL A 376 22.99 -5.76 18.51
C VAL A 376 24.05 -5.36 19.54
N GLY A 377 25.03 -4.54 19.16
CA GLY A 377 26.04 -4.04 20.11
C GLY A 377 25.44 -3.21 21.26
N GLU A 378 24.42 -2.39 20.99
CA GLU A 378 23.72 -1.62 22.01
C GLU A 378 22.86 -2.54 22.92
N VAL A 379 22.21 -3.56 22.35
CA VAL A 379 21.48 -4.57 23.13
C VAL A 379 22.42 -5.34 24.05
N ASP A 380 23.58 -5.77 23.56
CA ASP A 380 24.58 -6.47 24.38
C ASP A 380 25.09 -5.57 25.51
N ARG A 381 25.40 -4.30 25.19
CA ARG A 381 25.81 -3.31 26.20
C ARG A 381 24.73 -3.09 27.27
N ARG A 382 23.46 -2.96 26.87
CA ARG A 382 22.35 -2.80 27.81
C ARG A 382 22.09 -4.06 28.63
N THR A 383 22.28 -5.24 28.03
CA THR A 383 22.15 -6.52 28.72
C THR A 383 23.24 -6.68 29.77
N GLU A 384 24.47 -6.25 29.46
CA GLU A 384 25.56 -6.20 30.44
C GLU A 384 25.26 -5.20 31.57
N ASP A 385 24.78 -3.99 31.27
CA ASP A 385 24.41 -3.00 32.29
C ASP A 385 23.25 -3.50 33.16
N LEU A 386 22.23 -4.12 32.56
CA LEU A 386 21.13 -4.77 33.28
C LEU A 386 21.64 -5.90 34.17
N SER A 387 22.55 -6.75 33.68
CA SER A 387 23.15 -7.82 34.49
C SER A 387 23.89 -7.25 35.70
N ARG A 388 24.67 -6.18 35.52
CA ARG A 388 25.38 -5.50 36.62
C ARG A 388 24.39 -4.91 37.63
N ARG A 389 23.37 -4.19 37.16
CA ARG A 389 22.30 -3.66 38.02
C ARG A 389 21.54 -4.76 38.75
N THR A 390 21.34 -5.92 38.12
CA THR A 390 20.68 -7.07 38.74
C THR A 390 21.55 -7.64 39.85
N MET A 391 22.87 -7.76 39.65
CA MET A 391 23.80 -8.13 40.71
C MET A 391 23.84 -7.11 41.86
N ASP A 392 23.83 -5.80 41.54
CA ASP A 392 23.79 -4.75 42.56
C ASP A 392 22.47 -4.77 43.33
N LEU A 393 21.35 -5.02 42.64
CA LEU A 393 20.04 -5.20 43.24
C LEU A 393 20.01 -6.44 44.13
N GLU A 394 20.54 -7.57 43.69
CA GLU A 394 20.64 -8.80 44.48
C GLU A 394 21.49 -8.57 45.73
N LYS A 395 22.63 -7.90 45.59
CA LYS A 395 23.47 -7.49 46.73
C LYS A 395 22.72 -6.55 47.68
N SER A 396 21.97 -5.59 47.15
CA SER A 396 21.16 -4.69 47.97
C SER A 396 19.99 -5.40 48.65
N SER A 397 19.39 -6.40 47.99
CA SER A 397 18.33 -7.26 48.50
C SER A 397 18.85 -8.10 49.65
N LEU A 398 20.02 -8.74 49.49
CA LEU A 398 20.67 -9.49 50.58
C LEU A 398 21.00 -8.59 51.78
N LEU A 399 21.46 -7.35 51.54
CA LEU A 399 21.68 -6.38 52.62
C LEU A 399 20.38 -5.95 53.31
N LEU A 400 19.30 -5.80 52.53
CA LEU A 400 17.97 -5.47 53.05
C LEU A 400 17.38 -6.63 53.83
N GLU A 401 17.50 -7.87 53.36
CA GLU A 401 17.11 -9.09 54.07
C GLU A 401 17.84 -9.19 55.40
N HIS A 402 19.16 -9.00 55.42
CA HIS A 402 19.93 -8.97 56.66
C HIS A 402 19.49 -7.83 57.60
N ARG A 403 19.13 -6.66 57.07
CA ARG A 403 18.57 -5.55 57.88
C ARG A 403 17.16 -5.86 58.39
N ILE A 404 16.33 -6.50 57.58
CA ILE A 404 14.97 -6.91 57.95
C ILE A 404 15.05 -7.99 59.01
N GLU A 405 15.92 -8.98 58.89
CA GLU A 405 16.18 -9.97 59.93
C GLU A 405 16.65 -9.29 61.22
N ALA A 406 17.60 -8.35 61.15
CA ALA A 406 18.04 -7.59 62.31
C ALA A 406 16.91 -6.78 62.97
N LEU A 407 16.08 -6.10 62.16
CA LEU A 407 14.93 -5.32 62.64
C LEU A 407 13.80 -6.20 63.17
N GLN A 408 13.55 -7.35 62.55
CA GLN A 408 12.59 -8.34 63.04
C GLN A 408 13.08 -8.94 64.35
N ASN A 409 14.38 -9.19 64.49
CA ASN A 409 14.96 -9.66 65.74
C ASN A 409 14.86 -8.58 66.84
N GLN A 410 15.16 -7.31 66.52
CA GLN A 410 14.96 -6.18 67.44
C GLN A 410 13.48 -5.98 67.80
N LYS A 411 12.57 -6.06 66.83
CA LYS A 411 11.12 -5.98 67.07
C LYS A 411 10.66 -7.13 67.93
N ARG A 412 11.15 -8.35 67.69
CA ARG A 412 10.86 -9.55 68.50
C ARG A 412 11.28 -9.30 69.93
N ILE A 413 12.53 -8.86 70.15
CA ILE A 413 13.07 -8.49 71.46
C ILE A 413 12.19 -7.42 72.13
N ALA A 414 11.87 -6.33 71.43
CA ALA A 414 11.04 -5.25 71.96
C ALA A 414 9.62 -5.71 72.32
N THR A 415 9.00 -6.55 71.49
CA THR A 415 7.66 -7.10 71.76
C THR A 415 7.67 -8.09 72.92
N THR A 416 8.70 -8.93 73.06
CA THR A 416 8.87 -9.78 74.25
C THR A 416 9.07 -8.94 75.51
N VAL A 417 9.83 -7.86 75.45
CA VAL A 417 10.04 -6.98 76.60
C VAL A 417 8.74 -6.24 76.96
N ALA A 418 8.01 -5.71 75.97
CA ALA A 418 6.72 -5.06 76.21
C ALA A 418 5.70 -6.02 76.81
N HIS A 419 5.59 -7.24 76.27
CA HIS A 419 4.67 -8.26 76.79
C HIS A 419 5.06 -8.74 78.20
N ASN A 420 6.35 -8.95 78.45
CA ASN A 420 6.84 -9.30 79.78
C ASN A 420 6.56 -8.18 80.79
N ASN A 421 6.74 -6.91 80.38
CA ASN A 421 6.41 -5.77 81.22
C ASN A 421 4.91 -5.67 81.51
N ASP A 422 4.04 -5.87 80.52
CA ASP A 422 2.59 -5.85 80.72
C ASP A 422 2.12 -6.98 81.65
N GLN A 423 2.70 -8.19 81.52
CA GLN A 423 2.41 -9.31 82.41
C GLN A 423 2.92 -9.07 83.83
N LEU A 424 4.13 -8.53 83.99
CA LEU A 424 4.67 -8.12 85.29
C LEU A 424 3.81 -7.03 85.93
N LEU A 425 3.35 -6.05 85.15
CA LEU A 425 2.46 -4.99 85.63
C LEU A 425 1.12 -5.56 86.10
N GLN A 426 0.53 -6.51 85.37
CA GLN A 426 -0.70 -7.20 85.82
C GLN A 426 -0.48 -8.02 87.09
N GLN A 427 0.66 -8.70 87.23
CA GLN A 427 1.04 -9.42 88.44
C GLN A 427 1.22 -8.47 89.63
N ILE A 428 1.91 -7.33 89.44
CA ILE A 428 2.07 -6.28 90.45
C ILE A 428 0.72 -5.71 90.89
N VAL A 429 -0.19 -5.45 89.95
CA VAL A 429 -1.55 -4.98 90.25
C VAL A 429 -2.32 -5.99 91.10
N THR A 430 -2.17 -7.29 90.81
CA THR A 430 -2.82 -8.38 91.56
C THR A 430 -2.22 -8.52 92.97
N ILE A 431 -0.90 -8.38 93.12
CA ILE A 431 -0.25 -8.37 94.44
C ILE A 431 -0.74 -7.18 95.26
N LYS A 432 -0.76 -5.98 94.66
CA LYS A 432 -1.12 -4.73 95.32
C LYS A 432 -2.59 -4.67 95.74
N LYS A 433 -3.53 -5.10 94.88
CA LYS A 433 -4.97 -4.95 95.14
C LYS A 433 -5.57 -6.04 96.01
N THR A 434 -5.01 -7.24 95.96
CA THR A 434 -5.65 -8.42 96.57
C THR A 434 -4.79 -9.05 97.67
N LEU A 435 -3.51 -9.32 97.40
CA LEU A 435 -2.67 -10.09 98.33
C LEU A 435 -2.13 -9.23 99.49
N ILE A 436 -1.68 -8.00 99.22
CA ILE A 436 -1.18 -7.10 100.28
C ILE A 436 -2.26 -6.75 101.31
N PRO A 437 -3.49 -6.35 100.94
CA PRO A 437 -4.55 -6.08 101.90
C PRO A 437 -4.95 -7.32 102.72
N GLU A 438 -4.96 -8.52 102.12
CA GLU A 438 -5.23 -9.77 102.84
C GLU A 438 -4.15 -10.10 103.87
N ILE A 439 -2.87 -9.94 103.50
CA ILE A 439 -1.74 -10.18 104.40
C ILE A 439 -1.74 -9.18 105.55
N LEU A 440 -1.96 -7.89 105.26
CA LEU A 440 -2.10 -6.85 106.29
C LEU A 440 -3.28 -7.13 107.20
N GLY A 441 -4.43 -7.52 106.67
CA GLY A 441 -5.60 -7.87 107.48
C GLY A 441 -5.39 -9.08 108.39
N GLN A 442 -4.58 -10.06 107.97
CA GLN A 442 -4.23 -11.21 108.81
C GLN A 442 -3.16 -10.88 109.86
N LEU A 443 -2.15 -10.07 109.50
CA LEU A 443 -1.16 -9.57 110.46
C LEU A 443 -1.80 -8.68 111.53
N GLN A 444 -2.78 -7.88 111.14
CA GLN A 444 -3.50 -7.00 112.08
C GLN A 444 -4.38 -7.82 113.04
N LYS A 445 -5.04 -8.88 112.55
CA LYS A 445 -5.74 -9.85 113.42
C LYS A 445 -4.81 -10.57 114.40
N LEU A 446 -3.63 -10.98 113.94
CA LEU A 446 -2.59 -11.59 114.78
C LEU A 446 -1.98 -10.62 115.81
N HIS A 447 -2.05 -9.31 115.56
CA HIS A 447 -1.58 -8.28 116.49
C HIS A 447 -2.64 -7.92 117.54
N ASP A 448 -3.92 -7.90 117.14
CA ASP A 448 -5.05 -7.53 118.00
C ASP A 448 -5.49 -8.68 118.93
N GLU A 449 -5.23 -9.94 118.56
CA GLU A 449 -5.48 -11.12 119.39
C GLU A 449 -4.18 -11.55 120.11
N ASP A 450 -4.06 -11.26 121.41
CA ASP A 450 -2.88 -11.49 122.26
C ASP A 450 -2.67 -12.99 122.64
N THR A 451 -2.98 -13.88 121.68
CA THR A 451 -2.78 -15.32 121.77
C THR A 451 -1.88 -15.76 120.62
N HIS A 452 -0.70 -16.28 120.95
CA HIS A 452 0.20 -16.92 119.99
C HIS A 452 -0.47 -18.17 119.39
N ASP A 453 -1.28 -17.99 118.35
CA ASP A 453 -1.84 -19.07 117.55
C ASP A 453 -0.83 -19.49 116.46
N PRO A 454 -0.13 -20.63 116.61
CA PRO A 454 0.83 -21.12 115.62
C PRO A 454 0.18 -21.47 114.27
N GLU A 455 -1.13 -21.69 114.22
CA GLU A 455 -1.84 -22.03 112.99
C GLU A 455 -2.01 -20.81 112.06
N GLY A 456 -2.14 -19.60 112.63
CA GLY A 456 -2.20 -18.34 111.89
C GLY A 456 -0.90 -18.02 111.14
N LEU A 457 0.24 -18.28 111.77
CA LEU A 457 1.57 -18.10 111.15
C LEU A 457 1.81 -19.08 110.00
N LEU A 458 1.32 -20.32 110.11
CA LEU A 458 1.46 -21.32 109.05
C LEU A 458 0.64 -20.96 107.80
N LYS A 459 -0.58 -20.43 107.99
CA LYS A 459 -1.44 -19.94 106.89
C LYS A 459 -0.84 -18.70 106.21
N LEU A 460 -0.15 -17.84 106.96
CA LEU A 460 0.58 -16.68 106.42
C LEU A 460 1.75 -17.13 105.53
N ASN A 461 2.53 -18.11 106.00
CA ASN A 461 3.66 -18.65 105.23
C ASN A 461 3.21 -19.33 103.93
N GLN A 462 2.14 -20.12 103.96
CA GLN A 462 1.58 -20.74 102.75
C GLN A 462 1.08 -19.72 101.71
N LYS A 463 0.61 -18.55 102.16
CA LYS A 463 0.21 -17.46 101.25
C LYS A 463 1.42 -16.73 100.67
N LEU A 464 2.50 -16.56 101.44
CA LEU A 464 3.78 -16.05 100.93
C LEU A 464 4.41 -16.98 99.88
N ASP A 465 4.31 -18.30 100.05
CA ASP A 465 4.78 -19.27 99.07
C ASP A 465 3.99 -19.22 97.75
N ARG A 466 2.67 -18.93 97.80
CA ARG A 466 1.86 -18.70 96.60
C ARG A 466 2.27 -17.44 95.83
N ILE A 467 2.79 -16.42 96.52
CA ILE A 467 3.35 -15.22 95.88
C ILE A 467 4.66 -15.57 95.18
N ALA A 468 5.51 -16.37 95.81
CA ALA A 468 6.76 -16.84 95.20
C ALA A 468 6.52 -17.72 93.96
N ALA A 469 5.47 -18.55 93.95
CA ALA A 469 5.12 -19.40 92.82
C ALA A 469 4.59 -18.61 91.59
N LEU A 470 3.95 -17.46 91.79
CA LEU A 470 3.49 -16.60 90.69
C LEU A 470 4.64 -15.93 89.91
N PHE A 471 5.79 -15.75 90.54
CA PHE A 471 6.99 -15.19 89.91
C PHE A 471 7.82 -16.22 89.13
N ASN A 472 7.61 -17.53 89.34
CA ASN A 472 8.44 -18.60 88.75
C ASN A 472 7.79 -19.32 87.56
N ARG A 473 6.69 -18.83 87.00
CA ARG A 473 6.00 -19.50 85.89
C ARG A 473 6.53 -18.99 84.54
N ASP A 474 7.45 -19.76 83.96
CA ASP A 474 8.04 -19.50 82.63
C ASP A 474 6.98 -19.33 81.52
N ILE A 475 7.11 -18.23 80.79
CA ILE A 475 6.21 -17.79 79.71
C ILE A 475 6.78 -18.28 78.37
N GLY A 476 6.28 -19.42 77.89
CA GLY A 476 6.65 -19.97 76.60
C GLY A 476 5.44 -20.37 75.77
N SER A 477 4.84 -19.42 75.03
CA SER A 477 3.89 -19.74 73.95
C SER A 477 4.14 -18.83 72.75
N LYS A 478 4.60 -19.44 71.65
CA LYS A 478 4.87 -18.80 70.34
C LYS A 478 3.55 -18.42 69.66
N SER A 479 3.48 -17.23 69.07
CA SER A 479 2.34 -16.79 68.23
C SER A 479 2.51 -17.26 66.79
N ASP A 480 1.55 -18.05 66.30
CA ASP A 480 1.37 -18.45 64.91
C ASP A 480 0.95 -17.26 64.02
N SER A 481 1.70 -16.99 62.96
CA SER A 481 1.18 -16.24 61.81
C SER A 481 0.39 -17.21 60.93
N ALA A 482 -0.91 -16.94 60.71
CA ALA A 482 -1.83 -17.83 60.00
C ALA A 482 -1.36 -18.11 58.56
N VAL A 483 -0.97 -19.37 58.30
CA VAL A 483 -0.67 -19.88 56.96
C VAL A 483 -1.98 -19.96 56.15
N GLN A 484 -1.98 -19.44 54.92
CA GLN A 484 -3.13 -19.56 54.01
C GLN A 484 -3.21 -20.97 53.43
N ILE A 485 -4.40 -21.56 53.46
CA ILE A 485 -4.70 -22.96 53.09
C ILE A 485 -5.50 -22.97 51.79
N ILE A 486 -5.04 -23.75 50.82
CA ILE A 486 -5.66 -23.93 49.51
C ILE A 486 -5.97 -25.40 49.30
N ASP A 487 -7.19 -25.71 48.90
CA ASP A 487 -7.60 -27.07 48.53
C ASP A 487 -7.64 -27.22 47.02
N LEU A 488 -7.05 -28.28 46.50
CA LEU A 488 -7.15 -28.66 45.10
C LEU A 488 -7.87 -30.01 44.99
N ILE A 489 -9.01 -30.01 44.33
CA ILE A 489 -9.84 -31.19 44.07
C ILE A 489 -9.80 -31.47 42.57
N SER A 490 -9.00 -32.44 42.17
CA SER A 490 -8.74 -32.70 40.76
C SER A 490 -8.47 -34.16 40.47
N ALA A 491 -9.22 -34.77 39.55
CA ALA A 491 -8.92 -36.13 39.07
C ALA A 491 -7.68 -36.15 38.16
N SER A 492 -7.42 -35.05 37.43
CA SER A 492 -6.27 -34.90 36.54
C SER A 492 -4.93 -34.74 37.28
N LYS A 493 -4.05 -35.75 37.20
CA LYS A 493 -2.66 -35.66 37.71
C LYS A 493 -1.85 -34.56 37.03
N LYS A 494 -2.18 -34.21 35.78
CA LYS A 494 -1.59 -33.09 35.05
C LYS A 494 -1.92 -31.77 35.75
N HIS A 495 -3.19 -31.53 36.08
CA HIS A 495 -3.63 -30.30 36.77
C HIS A 495 -3.03 -30.22 38.17
N GLN A 496 -3.03 -31.33 38.91
CA GLN A 496 -2.34 -31.43 40.21
C GLN A 496 -0.88 -31.00 40.14
N LYS A 497 -0.13 -31.47 39.13
CA LYS A 497 1.29 -31.12 38.95
C LYS A 497 1.47 -29.65 38.57
N THR A 498 0.63 -29.12 37.67
CA THR A 498 0.69 -27.72 37.24
C THR A 498 0.43 -26.78 38.41
N LEU A 499 -0.65 -26.99 39.17
CA LEU A 499 -0.98 -26.17 40.33
C LEU A 499 0.06 -26.31 41.46
N LYS A 500 0.54 -27.53 41.74
CA LYS A 500 1.63 -27.72 42.71
C LYS A 500 2.88 -26.94 42.32
N SER A 501 3.20 -26.87 41.03
CA SER A 501 4.35 -26.11 40.55
C SER A 501 4.15 -24.58 40.62
N ALA A 502 2.91 -24.11 40.50
CA ALA A 502 2.59 -22.69 40.62
C ALA A 502 2.60 -22.25 42.10
N VAL A 503 1.94 -23.01 42.98
CA VAL A 503 1.78 -22.67 44.41
C VAL A 503 3.08 -22.86 45.21
N GLY A 504 3.99 -23.76 44.78
CA GLY A 504 5.23 -24.04 45.50
C GLY A 504 6.16 -22.83 45.74
N GLY A 505 5.93 -21.69 45.07
CA GLY A 505 6.64 -20.43 45.32
C GLY A 505 5.94 -19.47 46.30
N GLY A 506 4.66 -19.68 46.63
CA GLY A 506 3.92 -18.87 47.62
C GLY A 506 3.92 -19.57 48.98
N GLN A 507 3.98 -18.81 50.08
CA GLN A 507 3.95 -19.33 51.46
C GLN A 507 2.56 -19.88 51.84
N MET A 508 2.06 -20.86 51.08
CA MET A 508 0.70 -21.39 51.15
C MET A 508 0.71 -22.89 51.34
N GLU A 509 -0.23 -23.40 52.14
CA GLU A 509 -0.43 -24.83 52.34
C GLU A 509 -1.38 -25.37 51.27
N LEU A 510 -0.84 -26.10 50.29
CA LEU A 510 -1.64 -26.76 49.25
C LEU A 510 -2.03 -28.18 49.67
N ARG A 511 -3.33 -28.42 49.85
CA ARG A 511 -3.91 -29.74 50.15
C ARG A 511 -4.56 -30.30 48.89
N ILE A 512 -4.18 -31.52 48.49
CA ILE A 512 -4.61 -32.11 47.21
C ILE A 512 -5.52 -33.31 47.48
N SER A 513 -6.62 -33.40 46.74
CA SER A 513 -7.52 -34.56 46.67
C SER A 513 -7.84 -34.90 45.22
N ASP A 514 -8.04 -36.18 44.97
CA ASP A 514 -8.40 -36.72 43.65
C ASP A 514 -9.92 -36.79 43.41
N SER A 515 -10.70 -36.75 44.49
CA SER A 515 -12.16 -36.89 44.49
C SER A 515 -12.79 -36.05 45.60
N PHE A 516 -14.06 -35.71 45.44
CA PHE A 516 -14.85 -35.01 46.46
C PHE A 516 -14.94 -35.82 47.75
N GLU A 517 -15.17 -37.14 47.66
CA GLU A 517 -15.28 -38.04 48.80
C GLU A 517 -13.97 -38.10 49.60
N HIS A 518 -12.83 -38.11 48.91
CA HIS A 518 -11.53 -38.05 49.56
C HIS A 518 -11.30 -36.71 50.25
N TRP A 519 -11.69 -35.60 49.61
CA TRP A 519 -11.57 -34.25 50.17
C TRP A 519 -12.35 -34.11 51.49
N VAL A 520 -13.63 -34.52 51.49
CA VAL A 520 -14.49 -34.47 52.69
C VAL A 520 -13.94 -35.33 53.83
N ARG A 521 -13.41 -36.51 53.53
CA ARG A 521 -12.83 -37.41 54.55
C ARG A 521 -11.52 -36.88 55.14
N THR A 522 -10.71 -36.20 54.33
CA THR A 522 -9.32 -35.88 54.68
C THR A 522 -9.18 -34.51 55.33
N PHE A 523 -10.02 -33.53 54.96
CA PHE A 523 -9.85 -32.13 55.39
C PHE A 523 -11.00 -31.51 56.20
N PRO A 524 -11.64 -32.22 57.16
CA PRO A 524 -12.78 -31.66 57.91
C PRO A 524 -12.41 -30.58 58.94
N ALA A 525 -11.14 -30.48 59.34
CA ALA A 525 -10.75 -29.72 60.54
C ALA A 525 -10.40 -28.24 60.32
N ARG A 526 -10.08 -27.82 59.08
CA ARG A 526 -9.71 -26.43 58.75
C ARG A 526 -10.27 -26.04 57.39
N PRO A 527 -11.14 -25.02 57.31
CA PRO A 527 -11.65 -24.53 56.04
C PRO A 527 -10.51 -23.89 55.23
N ALA A 528 -10.44 -24.20 53.93
CA ALA A 528 -9.56 -23.50 53.01
C ALA A 528 -10.12 -22.12 52.68
N GLN A 529 -9.25 -21.16 52.39
CA GLN A 529 -9.66 -19.85 51.87
C GLN A 529 -9.97 -19.89 50.37
N LEU A 530 -9.34 -20.84 49.65
CA LEU A 530 -9.52 -21.04 48.22
C LEU A 530 -9.65 -22.55 47.93
N ILE A 531 -10.65 -22.92 47.14
CA ILE A 531 -10.86 -24.27 46.63
C ILE A 531 -10.73 -24.23 45.12
N VAL A 532 -9.77 -24.96 44.58
CA VAL A 532 -9.57 -25.14 43.14
C VAL A 532 -10.16 -26.49 42.72
N VAL A 533 -11.07 -26.48 41.76
CA VAL A 533 -11.82 -27.65 41.29
C VAL A 533 -11.51 -27.89 39.82
N ASP A 534 -11.28 -29.14 39.45
CA ASP A 534 -11.11 -29.58 38.07
C ASP A 534 -12.45 -29.69 37.34
N GLU A 535 -12.47 -29.43 36.04
CA GLU A 535 -13.67 -29.49 35.20
C GLU A 535 -14.42 -30.82 35.31
N ALA A 536 -13.69 -31.94 35.46
CA ALA A 536 -14.27 -33.27 35.65
C ALA A 536 -15.13 -33.41 36.92
N LEU A 537 -15.02 -32.47 37.86
CA LEU A 537 -15.73 -32.47 39.15
C LEU A 537 -16.68 -31.28 39.30
N VAL A 538 -17.01 -30.60 38.19
CA VAL A 538 -17.91 -29.42 38.18
C VAL A 538 -19.29 -29.73 38.79
N GLU A 539 -19.81 -30.95 38.62
CA GLU A 539 -21.09 -31.38 39.20
C GLU A 539 -21.07 -31.43 40.74
N SER A 540 -19.88 -31.49 41.35
CA SER A 540 -19.72 -31.49 42.81
C SER A 540 -19.65 -30.09 43.41
N LEU A 541 -19.64 -29.02 42.61
CA LEU A 541 -19.44 -27.64 43.08
C LEU A 541 -20.46 -27.21 44.12
N THR A 542 -21.74 -27.56 43.95
CA THR A 542 -22.79 -27.24 44.94
C THR A 542 -22.47 -27.86 46.29
N ARG A 543 -22.06 -29.13 46.31
CA ARG A 543 -21.70 -29.84 47.55
C ARG A 543 -20.41 -29.31 48.17
N ILE A 544 -19.44 -28.89 47.35
CA ILE A 544 -18.19 -28.26 47.78
C ILE A 544 -18.48 -26.92 48.47
N HIS A 545 -19.32 -26.09 47.85
CA HIS A 545 -19.73 -24.79 48.41
C HIS A 545 -20.53 -24.97 49.70
N GLU A 546 -21.44 -25.95 49.77
CA GLU A 546 -22.18 -26.28 51.01
C GLU A 546 -21.25 -26.68 52.17
N HIS A 547 -20.15 -27.39 51.89
CA HIS A 547 -19.19 -27.80 52.92
C HIS A 547 -18.24 -26.67 53.37
N ASN A 548 -17.95 -25.70 52.50
CA ASN A 548 -17.09 -24.57 52.83
C ASN A 548 -17.60 -23.28 52.16
N PRO A 549 -18.70 -22.68 52.65
CA PRO A 549 -19.39 -21.58 51.98
C PRO A 549 -18.62 -20.26 51.99
N GLY A 550 -17.58 -20.14 52.83
CA GLY A 550 -16.72 -18.95 52.92
C GLY A 550 -15.46 -19.00 52.05
N ALA A 551 -15.24 -20.10 51.33
CA ALA A 551 -14.09 -20.23 50.44
C ALA A 551 -14.41 -19.67 49.06
N ASN A 552 -13.43 -19.01 48.45
CA ASN A 552 -13.48 -18.72 47.03
C ASN A 552 -13.33 -20.03 46.25
N VAL A 553 -14.15 -20.27 45.23
CA VAL A 553 -14.14 -21.48 44.41
C VAL A 553 -13.69 -21.15 42.99
N LEU A 554 -12.61 -21.78 42.57
CA LEU A 554 -11.98 -21.57 41.27
C LEU A 554 -12.03 -22.85 40.44
N LEU A 555 -12.55 -22.77 39.22
CA LEU A 555 -12.55 -23.88 38.27
C LEU A 555 -11.30 -23.83 37.39
N VAL A 556 -10.63 -24.96 37.20
CA VAL A 556 -9.57 -25.12 36.19
C VAL A 556 -10.03 -26.06 35.07
N THR A 557 -9.78 -25.66 33.82
CA THR A 557 -10.22 -26.39 32.63
C THR A 557 -9.11 -26.44 31.58
N ASP A 558 -9.05 -27.52 30.79
CA ASP A 558 -8.20 -27.60 29.59
C ASP A 558 -8.90 -26.95 28.36
N GLN A 559 -10.19 -26.58 28.46
CA GLN A 559 -10.94 -25.92 27.39
C GLN A 559 -10.51 -24.46 27.20
N ASN A 560 -10.86 -23.89 26.04
CA ASN A 560 -10.66 -22.47 25.77
C ASN A 560 -11.45 -21.64 26.77
N ALA A 561 -10.83 -20.59 27.29
CA ALA A 561 -11.43 -19.83 28.39
C ALA A 561 -12.67 -18.98 27.98
N GLU A 562 -13.01 -18.93 26.69
CA GLU A 562 -14.32 -18.46 26.20
C GLU A 562 -15.50 -19.28 26.77
N SER A 563 -15.27 -20.56 27.09
CA SER A 563 -16.26 -21.42 27.77
C SER A 563 -16.52 -21.03 29.23
N GLY A 564 -15.64 -20.22 29.84
CA GLY A 564 -15.69 -19.89 31.27
C GLY A 564 -16.96 -19.14 31.70
N ALA A 565 -17.49 -18.27 30.85
CA ALA A 565 -18.74 -17.55 31.12
C ALA A 565 -19.94 -18.51 31.22
N THR A 566 -19.97 -19.56 30.39
CA THR A 566 -21.02 -20.58 30.43
C THR A 566 -21.00 -21.35 31.75
N TYR A 567 -19.80 -21.68 32.25
CA TYR A 567 -19.63 -22.33 33.55
C TYR A 567 -20.09 -21.46 34.71
N GLN A 568 -19.78 -20.15 34.72
CA GLN A 568 -20.22 -19.27 35.80
C GLN A 568 -21.73 -19.03 35.79
N ILE A 569 -22.35 -18.94 34.61
CA ILE A 569 -23.82 -18.86 34.50
C ILE A 569 -24.48 -20.14 35.02
N ALA A 570 -23.94 -21.30 34.66
CA ALA A 570 -24.46 -22.58 35.11
C ALA A 570 -24.19 -22.84 36.61
N TYR A 571 -23.09 -22.31 37.13
CA TYR A 571 -22.64 -22.52 38.50
C TYR A 571 -22.28 -21.19 39.18
N PRO A 572 -23.27 -20.46 39.76
CA PRO A 572 -23.07 -19.16 40.39
C PRO A 572 -22.12 -19.13 41.60
N MET A 573 -21.78 -20.29 42.16
CA MET A 573 -20.81 -20.43 43.25
C MET A 573 -19.34 -20.40 42.79
N LEU A 574 -19.09 -20.31 41.48
CA LEU A 574 -17.76 -20.16 40.93
C LEU A 574 -17.32 -18.69 40.92
N ASP A 575 -16.28 -18.38 41.68
CA ASP A 575 -15.67 -17.07 41.69
C ASP A 575 -14.82 -16.82 40.44
N GLN A 576 -14.16 -17.85 39.89
CA GLN A 576 -13.41 -17.72 38.63
C GLN A 576 -13.24 -19.05 37.88
N VAL A 577 -13.06 -18.98 36.56
CA VAL A 577 -12.64 -20.10 35.70
C VAL A 577 -11.29 -19.76 35.06
N ILE A 578 -10.31 -20.66 35.16
CA ILE A 578 -8.98 -20.50 34.57
C ILE A 578 -8.73 -21.62 33.55
N SER A 579 -8.36 -21.25 32.32
CA SER A 579 -7.86 -22.23 31.34
C SER A 579 -6.38 -22.53 31.54
N LEU A 580 -6.05 -23.82 31.50
CA LEU A 580 -4.69 -24.33 31.59
C LEU A 580 -4.02 -24.43 30.21
N ASN A 581 -4.70 -24.06 29.12
CA ASN A 581 -4.18 -24.11 27.75
C ASN A 581 -3.30 -22.88 27.40
N LEU A 582 -2.31 -22.59 28.25
CA LEU A 582 -1.36 -21.49 28.07
C LEU A 582 0.10 -21.98 28.13
N PRO A 583 1.06 -21.27 27.52
CA PRO A 583 2.48 -21.57 27.67
C PRO A 583 2.90 -21.61 29.14
N LYS A 584 3.60 -22.67 29.54
CA LYS A 584 3.89 -23.01 30.94
C LYS A 584 4.44 -21.85 31.81
N PRO A 585 5.41 -21.01 31.35
CA PRO A 585 5.93 -19.92 32.19
C PRO A 585 4.87 -18.84 32.49
N ILE A 586 4.01 -18.54 31.52
CA ILE A 586 2.93 -17.56 31.64
C ILE A 586 1.83 -18.14 32.53
N LEU A 587 1.48 -19.42 32.33
CA LEU A 587 0.49 -20.12 33.13
C LEU A 587 0.88 -20.16 34.62
N GLN A 588 2.15 -20.40 34.94
CA GLN A 588 2.62 -20.47 36.32
C GLN A 588 2.55 -19.13 37.05
N SER A 589 2.97 -18.04 36.40
CA SER A 589 2.90 -16.70 37.00
C SER A 589 1.45 -16.24 37.16
N LEU A 590 0.60 -16.54 36.17
CA LEU A 590 -0.82 -16.24 36.20
C LEU A 590 -1.52 -16.99 37.33
N LEU A 591 -1.37 -18.32 37.40
CA LEU A 591 -1.97 -19.14 38.44
C LEU A 591 -1.53 -18.72 39.83
N LEU A 592 -0.22 -18.52 40.06
CA LEU A 592 0.28 -18.08 41.35
C LEU A 592 -0.33 -16.75 41.78
N THR A 593 -0.39 -15.78 40.86
CA THR A 593 -0.93 -14.45 41.16
C THR A 593 -2.43 -14.51 41.46
N HIS A 594 -3.21 -15.23 40.65
CA HIS A 594 -4.65 -15.39 40.87
C HIS A 594 -4.89 -16.08 42.21
N ILE A 595 -4.22 -17.21 42.47
CA ILE A 595 -4.32 -17.94 43.72
C ILE A 595 -4.00 -17.04 44.93
N ILE A 596 -2.92 -16.24 44.86
CA ILE A 596 -2.57 -15.31 45.94
C ILE A 596 -3.67 -14.28 46.16
N LYS A 597 -4.13 -13.64 45.08
CA LYS A 597 -5.09 -12.54 45.14
C LYS A 597 -6.47 -13.01 45.64
N PHE A 598 -6.92 -14.19 45.20
CA PHE A 598 -8.15 -14.80 45.69
C PHE A 598 -8.02 -15.30 47.13
N ALA A 599 -6.90 -15.91 47.50
CA ALA A 599 -6.68 -16.35 48.89
C ALA A 599 -6.59 -15.16 49.86
N SER A 600 -6.07 -14.01 49.41
CA SER A 600 -5.98 -12.78 50.22
C SER A 600 -7.19 -11.85 50.10
N GLN A 601 -8.19 -12.19 49.27
CA GLN A 601 -9.32 -11.30 48.92
C GLN A 601 -8.90 -9.91 48.41
N ASP A 602 -7.70 -9.81 47.82
CA ASP A 602 -7.18 -8.55 47.28
C ASP A 602 -7.40 -8.54 45.77
N ILE A 603 -8.44 -7.86 45.33
CA ILE A 603 -8.79 -7.75 43.91
C ILE A 603 -7.93 -6.73 43.15
N PHE A 604 -7.16 -5.88 43.84
CA PHE A 604 -6.38 -4.83 43.19
C PHE A 604 -5.15 -5.39 42.47
N GLY A 605 -4.96 -4.99 41.21
CA GLY A 605 -3.85 -5.44 40.39
C GLY A 605 -4.14 -6.72 39.61
N ILE A 606 -5.26 -7.42 39.87
CA ILE A 606 -5.71 -8.56 39.04
C ILE A 606 -5.83 -8.13 37.58
N GLU A 607 -6.24 -6.88 37.30
CA GLU A 607 -6.38 -6.33 35.95
C GLU A 607 -5.10 -6.31 35.13
N LYS A 608 -3.93 -6.34 35.79
CA LYS A 608 -2.62 -6.41 35.13
C LYS A 608 -2.24 -7.84 34.74
N TYR A 609 -2.88 -8.81 35.38
CA TYR A 609 -2.72 -10.25 35.16
C TYR A 609 -3.93 -10.88 34.48
N LEU A 610 -4.99 -10.10 34.28
CA LEU A 610 -5.79 -10.11 33.07
C LEU A 610 -4.84 -9.77 31.91
N MET A 611 -3.91 -10.67 31.59
CA MET A 611 -3.37 -10.78 30.24
C MET A 611 -4.56 -11.14 29.36
N TRP A 612 -5.34 -10.10 29.09
CA TRP A 612 -6.49 -9.93 28.23
C TRP A 612 -7.23 -11.25 28.04
N GLY A 613 -8.35 -11.41 28.74
CA GLY A 613 -9.10 -12.65 28.78
C GLY A 613 -9.12 -13.35 27.42
N THR A 614 -8.57 -14.56 27.39
CA THR A 614 -8.97 -15.74 26.59
C THR A 614 -8.94 -15.64 25.05
N SER A 615 -9.18 -14.48 24.47
CA SER A 615 -9.10 -14.13 23.06
C SER A 615 -8.81 -12.63 22.94
N ILE A 616 -7.54 -12.29 22.70
CA ILE A 616 -7.17 -10.96 22.23
C ILE A 616 -7.48 -10.89 20.74
N LYS A 617 -8.56 -10.21 20.35
CA LYS A 617 -8.76 -9.86 18.93
C LYS A 617 -8.18 -8.46 18.71
N GLU A 618 -6.94 -8.41 18.23
CA GLU A 618 -6.37 -7.17 17.70
C GLU A 618 -6.86 -6.96 16.28
N ARG A 619 -7.54 -5.84 16.01
CA ARG A 619 -7.89 -5.45 14.65
C ARG A 619 -7.44 -4.03 14.36
N SER A 620 -6.66 -3.87 13.30
CA SER A 620 -6.29 -2.56 12.79
C SER A 620 -7.48 -2.00 12.00
N LEU A 621 -7.98 -0.83 12.41
CA LEU A 621 -9.15 -0.22 11.80
C LEU A 621 -8.74 0.96 10.92
N ASN A 622 -8.62 0.74 9.62
CA ASN A 622 -8.33 1.83 8.69
C ASN A 622 -9.61 2.62 8.35
N MET A 623 -9.98 3.54 9.24
CA MET A 623 -11.19 4.38 9.16
C MET A 623 -11.20 5.39 7.98
N ARG A 624 -10.22 5.38 7.06
CA ARG A 624 -10.21 6.30 5.90
C ARG A 624 -11.35 6.03 4.91
N ASN A 625 -11.83 4.78 4.83
CA ASN A 625 -12.92 4.37 3.95
C ASN A 625 -14.19 4.11 4.77
N LYS A 626 -15.02 5.15 4.90
CA LYS A 626 -16.26 5.17 5.68
C LYS A 626 -17.34 4.24 5.09
N ASN A 627 -17.90 3.36 5.92
CA ASN A 627 -19.35 3.29 6.16
C ASN A 627 -19.65 2.28 7.27
N VAL A 628 -20.49 2.64 8.23
CA VAL A 628 -21.04 1.72 9.27
C VAL A 628 -21.74 0.51 8.62
N ASN A 629 -22.29 0.70 7.41
CA ASN A 629 -22.99 -0.35 6.67
C ASN A 629 -22.06 -1.46 6.15
N THR A 630 -20.77 -1.17 5.88
CA THR A 630 -19.79 -2.23 5.56
C THR A 630 -19.43 -3.09 6.77
N TRP A 631 -19.90 -2.75 7.97
CA TRP A 631 -19.72 -3.56 9.16
C TRP A 631 -20.85 -4.59 9.35
N GLN A 632 -21.92 -4.55 8.53
CA GLN A 632 -22.97 -5.58 8.57
C GLN A 632 -22.45 -6.95 8.13
N ASP A 633 -21.36 -7.01 7.37
CA ASP A 633 -20.68 -8.27 7.03
C ASP A 633 -19.95 -8.90 8.25
N PHE A 634 -19.86 -8.20 9.39
CA PHE A 634 -19.23 -8.71 10.62
C PHE A 634 -20.16 -9.57 11.49
N ASP A 635 -21.48 -9.54 11.26
CA ASP A 635 -22.46 -10.33 12.03
C ASP A 635 -22.52 -11.81 11.60
N GLY A 636 -21.76 -12.21 10.57
CA GLY A 636 -22.05 -13.43 9.82
C GLY A 636 -21.27 -14.71 10.12
N SER A 637 -20.14 -14.71 10.85
CA SER A 637 -19.24 -15.89 10.77
C SER A 637 -18.62 -16.45 12.04
N GLU A 638 -18.87 -15.94 13.25
CA GLU A 638 -18.40 -16.63 14.45
C GLU A 638 -19.46 -16.58 15.57
N GLU A 639 -19.94 -17.77 15.95
CA GLU A 639 -20.70 -18.09 17.16
C GLU A 639 -19.90 -17.78 18.45
N THR A 640 -19.18 -16.67 18.54
CA THR A 640 -18.60 -16.21 19.80
C THR A 640 -19.71 -15.54 20.60
N GLY A 641 -20.18 -16.25 21.63
CA GLY A 641 -21.23 -15.89 22.58
C GLY A 641 -21.56 -14.40 22.73
N ARG A 642 -22.81 -14.09 22.39
CA ARG A 642 -23.73 -13.05 22.92
C ARG A 642 -23.35 -11.57 22.93
N LEU A 643 -22.08 -11.17 22.93
CA LEU A 643 -21.73 -9.73 22.92
C LEU A 643 -21.82 -9.18 21.50
N ALA A 644 -22.84 -8.37 21.24
CA ALA A 644 -22.99 -7.70 19.95
C ALA A 644 -21.81 -6.75 19.73
N ILE A 645 -21.02 -6.99 18.67
CA ILE A 645 -19.90 -6.11 18.26
C ILE A 645 -20.42 -4.69 17.98
N LYS A 646 -21.68 -4.58 17.55
CA LYS A 646 -22.38 -3.34 17.22
C LYS A 646 -22.30 -2.29 18.35
N PRO A 647 -22.65 -2.57 19.61
CA PRO A 647 -22.42 -1.67 20.73
C PRO A 647 -21.00 -1.12 20.87
N ILE A 648 -19.97 -1.96 20.69
CA ILE A 648 -18.56 -1.58 20.80
C ILE A 648 -18.19 -0.59 19.69
N VAL A 649 -18.65 -0.86 18.46
CA VAL A 649 -18.42 0.00 17.30
C VAL A 649 -19.11 1.34 17.48
N VAL A 650 -20.37 1.35 17.91
CA VAL A 650 -21.11 2.59 18.19
C VAL A 650 -20.44 3.41 19.30
N MET A 651 -19.91 2.75 20.33
CA MET A 651 -19.13 3.38 21.40
C MET A 651 -17.88 4.08 20.82
N ALA A 652 -17.10 3.39 19.99
CA ALA A 652 -15.90 3.94 19.36
C ALA A 652 -16.23 5.11 18.41
N GLU A 653 -17.29 5.01 17.62
CA GLU A 653 -17.76 6.08 16.73
C GLU A 653 -18.20 7.32 17.49
N THR A 654 -18.92 7.14 18.60
CA THR A 654 -19.38 8.26 19.44
C THR A 654 -18.19 9.00 20.08
N LEU A 655 -17.18 8.27 20.57
CA LEU A 655 -15.94 8.86 21.08
C LEU A 655 -15.17 9.64 19.99
N LEU A 656 -15.14 9.12 18.76
CA LEU A 656 -14.57 9.82 17.61
C LEU A 656 -15.38 11.05 17.18
N ALA A 657 -16.70 11.00 17.28
CA ALA A 657 -17.58 12.13 16.98
C ALA A 657 -17.36 13.29 17.98
N ILE A 658 -17.27 12.99 19.27
CA ILE A 658 -16.92 13.96 20.33
C ILE A 658 -15.56 14.60 20.03
N ARG A 659 -14.57 13.80 19.64
CA ARG A 659 -13.25 14.30 19.19
C ARG A 659 -13.38 15.26 18.00
N SER A 660 -14.22 14.94 17.02
CA SER A 660 -14.39 15.76 15.81
C SER A 660 -15.02 17.12 16.09
N GLN A 661 -15.89 17.20 17.10
CA GLN A 661 -16.54 18.45 17.52
C GLN A 661 -15.58 19.36 18.30
N ASN A 662 -14.68 18.79 19.11
CA ASN A 662 -13.71 19.53 19.91
C ASN A 662 -12.48 20.05 19.12
N ARG A 663 -12.49 19.86 17.79
CA ARG A 663 -11.35 20.04 16.89
C ARG A 663 -11.14 21.45 16.36
N LEU A 664 -11.97 22.39 16.76
CA LEU A 664 -11.98 23.77 16.26
C LEU A 664 -10.74 24.61 16.62
N SER A 665 -9.76 24.08 17.37
CA SER A 665 -8.63 24.87 17.90
C SER A 665 -7.21 24.40 17.55
N SER A 666 -6.99 23.23 16.93
CA SER A 666 -5.62 22.79 16.58
C SER A 666 -5.55 22.22 15.17
N GLY A 667 -4.77 22.87 14.30
CA GLY A 667 -4.68 22.67 12.86
C GLY A 667 -4.56 21.22 12.38
N ALA A 668 -5.03 21.02 11.16
CA ALA A 668 -5.17 19.73 10.49
C ALA A 668 -3.84 18.96 10.37
N SER A 669 -3.61 17.98 11.25
CA SER A 669 -2.62 16.93 11.05
C SER A 669 -3.30 15.57 10.78
N ASP A 670 -2.61 14.74 10.00
CA ASP A 670 -3.04 13.45 9.43
C ASP A 670 -3.27 12.32 10.45
N HIS A 671 -3.28 12.60 11.76
CA HIS A 671 -3.41 11.62 12.83
C HIS A 671 -4.88 11.25 13.19
N GLN A 672 -5.73 11.15 12.17
CA GLN A 672 -7.18 10.91 12.33
C GLN A 672 -7.58 9.44 12.41
N THR A 673 -6.63 8.53 12.25
CA THR A 673 -6.91 7.09 12.19
C THR A 673 -6.95 6.52 13.60
N LEU A 674 -8.07 5.91 13.97
CA LEU A 674 -8.11 4.96 15.08
C LEU A 674 -7.18 3.81 14.70
N LYS A 675 -5.98 3.75 15.30
CA LYS A 675 -4.95 2.82 14.82
C LYS A 675 -5.28 1.39 15.18
N GLN A 676 -5.89 1.21 16.36
CA GLN A 676 -6.14 -0.11 16.91
C GLN A 676 -7.35 -0.09 17.86
N LEU A 677 -8.27 -1.03 17.65
CA LEU A 677 -9.27 -1.42 18.65
C LEU A 677 -8.83 -2.77 19.20
N ARG A 678 -8.73 -2.87 20.53
CA ARG A 678 -8.46 -4.12 21.24
C ARG A 678 -9.64 -4.35 22.17
N HIS A 679 -10.26 -5.51 22.07
CA HIS A 679 -11.22 -5.92 23.08
C HIS A 679 -10.86 -7.31 23.58
N GLY A 680 -11.19 -7.56 24.84
CA GLY A 680 -11.00 -8.84 25.52
C GLY A 680 -12.14 -9.05 26.51
N HIS A 681 -12.49 -10.31 26.70
CA HIS A 681 -13.55 -10.72 27.61
C HIS A 681 -12.99 -11.73 28.62
N ASP A 682 -13.15 -11.41 29.90
CA ASP A 682 -13.09 -12.36 31.01
C ASP A 682 -14.50 -12.49 31.60
N ALA A 683 -14.77 -13.57 32.30
CA ALA A 683 -16.08 -13.92 32.83
C ALA A 683 -16.67 -12.85 33.76
N HIS A 684 -15.82 -11.98 34.35
CA HIS A 684 -16.24 -10.83 35.16
C HIS A 684 -15.92 -9.46 34.55
N VAL A 685 -15.04 -9.38 33.55
CA VAL A 685 -14.47 -8.10 33.09
C VAL A 685 -14.43 -8.06 31.57
N PHE A 686 -15.01 -7.01 30.99
CA PHE A 686 -14.89 -6.73 29.58
C PHE A 686 -13.99 -5.52 29.36
N ALA A 687 -12.86 -5.73 28.73
CA ALA A 687 -11.91 -4.67 28.46
C ALA A 687 -12.03 -4.22 27.00
N VAL A 688 -12.18 -2.92 26.76
CA VAL A 688 -12.15 -2.32 25.41
C VAL A 688 -11.13 -1.20 25.34
N SER A 689 -9.91 -1.54 24.95
CA SER A 689 -8.86 -0.56 24.72
C SER A 689 -8.98 0.06 23.33
N ILE A 690 -9.04 1.39 23.28
CA ILE A 690 -9.22 2.16 22.04
C ILE A 690 -8.01 3.07 21.85
N ASP A 691 -7.09 2.72 20.94
CA ASP A 691 -5.94 3.57 20.67
C ASP A 691 -6.32 4.83 19.89
N LEU A 692 -6.49 5.92 20.64
CA LEU A 692 -6.74 7.28 20.15
C LEU A 692 -5.42 8.07 20.01
N SER A 693 -4.40 7.50 19.37
CA SER A 693 -3.10 8.18 19.20
C SER A 693 -3.24 9.60 18.63
N GLY A 694 -2.69 10.59 19.34
CA GLY A 694 -2.43 11.94 18.82
C GLY A 694 -3.05 13.13 19.54
N GLN A 695 -3.91 12.98 20.56
CA GLN A 695 -4.30 14.05 21.50
C GLN A 695 -5.17 13.49 22.64
N ILE A 696 -5.00 14.03 23.86
CA ILE A 696 -5.68 13.59 25.09
C ILE A 696 -7.15 14.06 25.05
N LEU A 697 -8.12 13.15 25.08
CA LEU A 697 -9.52 13.51 25.39
C LEU A 697 -9.55 14.09 26.81
N SER A 698 -10.16 15.26 27.00
CA SER A 698 -10.23 15.84 28.34
C SER A 698 -11.11 14.98 29.24
N ARG A 699 -10.81 14.93 30.54
CA ARG A 699 -11.65 14.22 31.53
C ARG A 699 -13.12 14.67 31.43
N ARG A 700 -13.36 15.94 31.12
CA ARG A 700 -14.71 16.51 30.96
C ARG A 700 -15.45 15.90 29.76
N ASP A 701 -14.78 15.72 28.62
CA ASP A 701 -15.39 15.15 27.42
C ASP A 701 -15.79 13.69 27.65
N ILE A 702 -14.96 12.96 28.39
CA ILE A 702 -15.22 11.55 28.73
C ILE A 702 -16.37 11.45 29.75
N LEU A 703 -16.40 12.34 30.74
CA LEU A 703 -17.53 12.44 31.68
C LEU A 703 -18.82 12.75 30.94
N GLN A 704 -18.79 13.73 30.04
CA GLN A 704 -19.95 14.11 29.23
C GLN A 704 -20.40 12.97 28.32
N PHE A 705 -19.48 12.20 27.74
CA PHE A 705 -19.79 11.00 26.99
C PHE A 705 -20.60 10.00 27.82
N PHE A 706 -20.14 9.66 29.03
CA PHE A 706 -20.84 8.73 29.92
C PHE A 706 -22.17 9.28 30.45
N GLU A 707 -22.25 10.58 30.73
CA GLU A 707 -23.49 11.25 31.16
C GLU A 707 -24.55 11.26 30.04
N GLN A 708 -24.13 11.51 28.80
CA GLN A 708 -25.03 11.50 27.63
C GLN A 708 -25.55 10.11 27.27
N THR A 709 -24.87 9.05 27.74
CA THR A 709 -25.19 7.65 27.38
C THR A 709 -25.93 6.88 28.48
N GLN A 710 -26.41 7.56 29.53
CA GLN A 710 -27.26 6.98 30.58
C GLN A 710 -28.69 6.63 30.13
N ASP A 711 -29.05 6.87 28.86
CA ASP A 711 -30.34 6.41 28.34
C ASP A 711 -30.43 4.86 28.40
N SER A 712 -31.55 4.34 28.90
CA SER A 712 -31.83 2.90 29.03
C SER A 712 -31.63 2.09 27.74
N LYS A 713 -31.72 2.75 26.58
CA LYS A 713 -31.57 2.14 25.24
C LYS A 713 -30.21 2.39 24.59
N SER A 714 -29.30 3.07 25.29
CA SER A 714 -27.95 3.33 24.80
C SER A 714 -27.18 2.01 24.63
N PRO A 715 -26.44 1.81 23.53
CA PRO A 715 -25.58 0.64 23.35
C PRO A 715 -24.52 0.49 24.46
N LEU A 716 -24.12 1.59 25.11
CA LEU A 716 -23.26 1.53 26.30
C LEU A 716 -23.97 0.86 27.48
N ASN A 717 -25.27 1.09 27.66
CA ASN A 717 -26.00 0.49 28.75
C ASN A 717 -26.14 -1.03 28.56
N ILE A 718 -26.23 -1.48 27.29
CA ILE A 718 -26.15 -2.91 26.94
C ILE A 718 -24.78 -3.48 27.33
N LEU A 719 -23.68 -2.78 26.99
CA LEU A 719 -22.34 -3.19 27.41
C LEU A 719 -22.18 -3.19 28.94
N PHE A 720 -22.74 -2.21 29.64
CA PHE A 720 -22.74 -2.18 31.11
C PHE A 720 -23.65 -3.24 31.73
N GLN A 721 -24.64 -3.75 31.00
CA GLN A 721 -25.49 -4.86 31.43
C GLN A 721 -24.77 -6.20 31.37
N GLU A 722 -23.80 -6.32 30.47
CA GLU A 722 -23.09 -7.58 30.22
C GLU A 722 -21.73 -7.64 30.94
N THR A 723 -21.30 -6.56 31.62
CA THR A 723 -19.91 -6.41 32.07
C THR A 723 -19.80 -5.65 33.40
N HIS A 724 -18.91 -6.08 34.30
CA HIS A 724 -18.70 -5.40 35.59
C HIS A 724 -17.66 -4.26 35.54
N ALA A 725 -17.04 -4.01 34.37
CA ALA A 725 -16.02 -2.99 34.17
C ALA A 725 -15.81 -2.72 32.67
N ILE A 726 -15.52 -1.46 32.28
CA ILE A 726 -15.16 -1.06 30.89
C ILE A 726 -13.87 -0.22 30.90
N ILE A 727 -12.76 -0.79 30.45
CA ILE A 727 -11.45 -0.09 30.48
C ILE A 727 -11.25 0.74 29.21
N LEU A 728 -11.16 2.08 29.26
CA LEU A 728 -10.92 2.97 28.10
C LEU A 728 -9.48 3.52 28.05
N ASN A 729 -8.55 2.77 27.46
CA ASN A 729 -7.17 3.22 27.34
C ASN A 729 -6.97 4.20 26.16
N SER A 730 -6.47 5.42 26.39
CA SER A 730 -6.10 6.38 25.35
C SER A 730 -4.58 6.56 25.29
N ASN A 731 -3.91 5.87 24.36
CA ASN A 731 -2.45 5.94 24.19
C ASN A 731 -2.02 7.25 23.48
N GLY A 732 -1.94 8.34 24.24
CA GLY A 732 -1.22 9.55 23.85
C GLY A 732 0.30 9.37 23.99
N HIS A 733 1.10 10.17 23.27
CA HIS A 733 2.57 10.14 23.39
C HIS A 733 3.07 10.39 24.83
N ASP A 734 2.24 10.99 25.68
CA ASP A 734 2.45 11.12 27.12
C ASP A 734 1.26 10.47 27.89
N ARG A 735 1.45 9.20 28.23
CA ARG A 735 0.87 8.42 29.35
C ARG A 735 -0.35 9.02 30.09
N HIS A 736 -1.56 8.64 29.69
CA HIS A 736 -2.72 8.60 30.58
C HIS A 736 -3.62 7.40 30.23
N GLU A 737 -3.54 6.33 31.03
CA GLU A 737 -4.57 5.29 31.03
C GLU A 737 -5.74 5.79 31.88
N LEU A 738 -6.92 5.90 31.27
CA LEU A 738 -8.16 6.17 32.01
C LEU A 738 -8.93 4.87 32.14
N ILE A 739 -9.10 4.38 33.37
CA ILE A 739 -9.90 3.18 33.62
C ILE A 739 -11.25 3.65 34.17
N ALA A 740 -12.33 3.34 33.45
CA ALA A 740 -13.70 3.60 33.88
C ALA A 740 -14.30 2.30 34.44
N LEU A 741 -14.34 2.15 35.76
CA LEU A 741 -14.93 0.97 36.38
C LEU A 741 -16.37 1.30 36.76
N GLN A 742 -17.31 0.53 36.23
CA GLN A 742 -18.71 0.57 36.64
C GLN A 742 -19.14 -0.82 37.09
N PHE A 743 -19.11 -1.05 38.39
CA PHE A 743 -19.50 -2.31 39.00
C PHE A 743 -21.02 -2.38 39.07
N GLN A 744 -21.60 -3.42 38.46
CA GLN A 744 -22.99 -3.76 38.76
C GLN A 744 -23.06 -4.36 40.16
N THR A 745 -23.68 -3.65 41.09
CA THR A 745 -24.39 -4.32 42.19
C THR A 745 -25.83 -4.47 41.77
N VAL A 746 -26.44 -5.62 42.10
CA VAL A 746 -27.76 -6.08 41.62
C VAL A 746 -28.91 -5.08 41.90
N GLU A 747 -28.68 -4.02 42.69
CA GLU A 747 -29.75 -3.14 43.18
C GLU A 747 -29.65 -1.67 42.75
N THR A 748 -28.50 -1.14 42.28
CA THR A 748 -28.41 0.25 41.79
C THR A 748 -27.19 0.47 40.89
N ILE A 749 -27.40 1.09 39.72
CA ILE A 749 -26.30 1.58 38.88
C ILE A 749 -25.58 2.72 39.64
N THR A 750 -24.43 2.43 40.23
CA THR A 750 -23.61 3.46 40.90
C THR A 750 -22.96 4.39 39.87
N LYS A 751 -22.66 5.63 40.28
CA LYS A 751 -21.94 6.59 39.42
C LYS A 751 -20.56 5.99 39.03
N PRO A 752 -20.15 6.08 37.76
CA PRO A 752 -18.87 5.54 37.31
C PRO A 752 -17.70 6.14 38.12
N ALA A 753 -16.80 5.27 38.60
CA ALA A 753 -15.60 5.68 39.30
C ALA A 753 -14.45 5.85 38.29
N PHE A 754 -13.82 7.03 38.29
CA PHE A 754 -12.71 7.35 37.40
C PHE A 754 -11.38 7.18 38.12
N TYR A 755 -10.53 6.30 37.59
CA TYR A 755 -9.14 6.18 38.02
C TYR A 755 -8.23 6.70 36.90
N THR A 756 -7.41 7.69 37.22
CA THR A 756 -6.35 8.19 36.32
C THR A 756 -5.02 7.69 36.85
N PHE A 757 -4.33 6.86 36.08
CA PHE A 757 -2.99 6.40 36.43
C PHE A 757 -1.96 7.27 35.71
N ILE A 758 -1.19 8.05 36.48
CA ILE A 758 0.01 8.73 35.98
C ILE A 758 1.18 7.81 36.30
N SER A 759 1.78 7.15 35.30
CA SER A 759 3.01 6.41 35.55
C SER A 759 4.18 7.40 35.64
N GLY A 760 4.47 7.83 36.86
CA GLY A 760 5.53 8.78 37.16
C GLY A 760 6.91 8.21 36.81
N HIS A 761 7.47 8.60 35.68
CA HIS A 761 8.92 8.75 35.59
C HIS A 761 9.27 10.09 36.26
N PHE A 762 9.76 10.03 37.50
CA PHE A 762 10.57 11.13 38.01
C PHE A 762 11.87 11.12 37.20
N SER A 763 11.97 11.99 36.20
CA SER A 763 13.26 12.37 35.64
C SER A 763 13.96 13.23 36.69
N THR A 764 14.89 12.64 37.44
CA THR A 764 15.91 13.42 38.14
C THR A 764 16.88 13.95 37.10
N SER A 765 16.65 15.16 36.61
CA SER A 765 17.68 15.96 35.96
C SER A 765 18.43 16.75 37.04
N LEU A 766 19.69 16.37 37.25
CA LEU A 766 20.78 17.28 37.61
C LEU A 766 21.72 17.32 36.42
#